data_AF-A0A1G7IVJ3-F1
#
_entry.id   AF-A0A1G7IVJ3-F1
#
_cell.length_a   1.000
_cell.length_b   1.000
_cell.length_c   1.000
_cell.angle_alpha   90.00
_cell.angle_beta   90.00
_cell.angle_gamma   90.00
#
_symmetry.space_group_name_H-M   'P 1'
#
loop_
_entity.id
_entity.type
_entity.pdbx_description
1 polymer ?
#
loop_
_entity_poly.entity_id
_entity_poly.type
_entity_poly.pdbx_seq_one_letter_code
_entity_poly.pdbx_strand_id
1 'polypeptide(L)'
;MTLPTTVYTAAALQEALATAAPGARIELAGGAFGILELARPGAPFPAGVTIAAADPFDPPRFTGVVLERVEGVVLEGLAVDWPALAAGPEIRLVEADGITLRGTAPQLQAAFADHSGVTVEPAAPDAAAPRAGHGPREADAASFTPLAEPQPAPAGAIRIEDAEGLARALAAAQGGEVLLLEGGQYGRLALQHGRMGQNAEFASEVVIRSADPDDPAVFDAVTLRGAANLSLEGVVVDYVYSPGDPHWTRAVSITDSRDIAIRDSVIDGDLARGTGSPADGLATGGGVQVRGAQRVTLEGNDIARFRTGVTLEESADLVMRGNALHHMRNDALDVHQVTGLLVEDNVFRDTFGLPGWTEHRDMIQVWTTGTTAPSRDVTIRGNLFDIGEGGFTQTIFMRNELVDKGLAGREMFYRDFVIEENVILNNHMHGINVGEIDGLLIRNNTLLETRGGPQSEPFEGALGRPSIGVAEDALNVVITGNATGGLRGFSGQPSWQVGGNAVLQPDDPSAPGFYGDSFVASTLGEAGLAVLPGGLVDRLGVGAAAEAPQGLVARFHVTAEPGEAALRVFDARHSLLDGAPPPAGTRYEWSFGDGSRAEGMVLRHAYAEGGAHDVVLTLRLPDGRRAEAGLPVEIAAPELWSFAEAGRGALDLGRGVALEVARAEVAPMLTAEEYEIAFAVAGRGAGELFRLQGSFSAQIDRSGRLVFRASDAAGEETRLVSGPGLADGARHEVALRYEAGRLELWVDGARAAAEEAGPLARDGAHDLTFGHPWGGANFDGRITGFALTQNASDFPERPETEVITPGAPAPETPETPATPPQSGTQPDPVPSPGIEPGMEPAPGSGPAPQPLPDLDEAALDALLLDFAAGRGFTAHGDAGPVDLGGPVAADGMALAPTGTAARVALEHVDDILGADSFAIDLAFTGEGHGDLFRRQGSLVVVVDSHGELRVRATSDDGTVTVLESEDAPVDDGLRHEMALRFDAGRLTLWLDGVLEDEARMDPLSQNGRHDLTFGHSWGGRNFDAVIDAFAIRSEAPAYAHAAHADEATEALLLCEMGCLAQAVPEQFFPLG
;
A
#
# COMPACT_ATOMS: atom_id res chain seq x y z
N MET A 1 -17.89 18.98 -43.25
CA MET A 1 -18.30 18.06 -42.17
C MET A 1 -17.32 18.28 -41.06
N THR A 2 -17.73 18.96 -40.00
CA THR A 2 -16.98 19.01 -38.74
C THR A 2 -16.96 17.59 -38.18
N LEU A 3 -15.78 17.10 -37.81
CA LEU A 3 -15.65 15.85 -37.06
C LEU A 3 -16.51 15.96 -35.79
N PRO A 4 -17.20 14.90 -35.34
CA PRO A 4 -17.92 14.95 -34.07
C PRO A 4 -16.90 15.27 -32.96
N THR A 5 -17.20 16.30 -32.17
CA THR A 5 -16.42 16.60 -30.97
C THR A 5 -16.87 15.62 -29.90
N THR A 6 -16.01 14.67 -29.54
CA THR A 6 -16.25 13.77 -28.42
C THR A 6 -16.28 14.57 -27.12
N VAL A 7 -17.28 14.31 -26.29
CA VAL A 7 -17.50 14.97 -25.01
C VAL A 7 -16.92 14.10 -23.90
N TYR A 8 -16.03 14.66 -23.08
CA TYR A 8 -15.27 13.92 -22.07
C TYR A 8 -15.71 14.19 -20.63
N THR A 9 -16.55 15.21 -20.38
CA THR A 9 -16.96 15.59 -19.02
C THR A 9 -18.45 15.90 -18.93
N ALA A 10 -19.04 15.77 -17.74
CA ALA A 10 -20.44 16.13 -17.48
C ALA A 10 -20.73 17.61 -17.77
N ALA A 11 -19.81 18.52 -17.45
CA ALA A 11 -19.95 19.95 -17.73
C ALA A 11 -19.99 20.23 -19.24
N ALA A 12 -19.12 19.58 -20.02
CA ALA A 12 -19.10 19.70 -21.48
C ALA A 12 -20.35 19.07 -22.12
N LEU A 13 -20.89 17.99 -21.52
CA LEU A 13 -22.17 17.41 -21.94
C LEU A 13 -23.32 18.40 -21.75
N GLN A 14 -23.37 19.10 -20.62
CA GLN A 14 -24.40 20.12 -20.38
C GLN A 14 -24.31 21.27 -21.40
N GLU A 15 -23.10 21.72 -21.76
CA GLU A 15 -22.90 22.74 -22.81
C GLU A 15 -23.35 22.24 -24.20
N ALA A 16 -23.02 21.00 -24.55
CA ALA A 16 -23.43 20.37 -25.80
C ALA A 16 -24.96 20.21 -25.88
N LEU A 17 -25.60 19.81 -24.78
CA LEU A 17 -27.06 19.68 -24.67
C LEU A 17 -27.79 21.04 -24.70
N ALA A 18 -27.18 22.09 -24.14
CA ALA A 18 -27.73 23.45 -24.18
C ALA A 18 -27.75 24.04 -25.61
N THR A 19 -26.79 23.63 -26.45
CA THR A 19 -26.61 24.15 -27.82
C THR A 19 -27.04 23.19 -28.93
N ALA A 20 -27.50 21.98 -28.59
CA ALA A 20 -27.92 20.96 -29.55
C ALA A 20 -29.00 21.47 -30.53
N ALA A 21 -28.83 21.14 -31.81
CA ALA A 21 -29.82 21.35 -32.86
C ALA A 21 -30.69 20.09 -33.06
N PRO A 22 -31.91 20.20 -33.64
CA PRO A 22 -32.71 19.03 -33.98
C PRO A 22 -31.92 18.05 -34.87
N GLY A 23 -31.92 16.75 -34.50
CA GLY A 23 -31.16 15.71 -35.22
C GLY A 23 -29.67 15.63 -34.89
N ALA A 24 -29.16 16.38 -33.90
CA ALA A 24 -27.75 16.35 -33.54
C ALA A 24 -27.32 14.98 -32.97
N ARG A 25 -26.08 14.58 -33.23
CA ARG A 25 -25.42 13.44 -32.57
C ARG A 25 -24.34 13.97 -31.64
N ILE A 26 -24.40 13.56 -30.38
CA ILE A 26 -23.43 13.89 -29.33
C ILE A 26 -22.76 12.57 -28.95
N GLU A 27 -21.45 12.50 -29.16
CA GLU A 27 -20.64 11.32 -28.84
C GLU A 27 -19.92 11.57 -27.51
N LEU A 28 -20.00 10.59 -26.62
CA LEU A 28 -19.46 10.64 -25.28
C LEU A 28 -18.29 9.67 -25.17
N ALA A 29 -17.14 10.16 -24.69
CA ALA A 29 -16.08 9.26 -24.24
C ALA A 29 -16.57 8.49 -22.99
N GLY A 30 -15.92 7.38 -22.67
CA GLY A 30 -16.20 6.68 -21.42
C GLY A 30 -15.80 7.48 -20.18
N GLY A 31 -16.32 7.06 -19.04
CA GLY A 31 -16.23 7.78 -17.77
C GLY A 31 -17.59 8.09 -17.14
N ALA A 32 -17.56 8.70 -15.95
CA ALA A 32 -18.76 9.00 -15.17
C ALA A 32 -19.34 10.39 -15.52
N PHE A 33 -20.63 10.43 -15.84
CA PHE A 33 -21.35 11.65 -16.25
C PHE A 33 -22.45 12.08 -15.26
N GLY A 34 -22.62 11.34 -14.15
CA GLY A 34 -23.67 11.62 -13.17
C GLY A 34 -25.07 11.39 -13.74
N ILE A 35 -26.01 12.30 -13.48
CA ILE A 35 -27.39 12.20 -13.97
C ILE A 35 -27.48 12.79 -15.37
N LEU A 36 -27.97 12.01 -16.34
CA LEU A 36 -28.32 12.53 -17.66
C LEU A 36 -29.62 13.33 -17.56
N GLU A 37 -29.52 14.65 -17.48
CA GLU A 37 -30.67 15.55 -17.43
C GLU A 37 -30.92 16.24 -18.77
N LEU A 38 -32.01 15.85 -19.44
CA LEU A 38 -32.56 16.53 -20.61
C LEU A 38 -33.77 17.35 -20.19
N ALA A 39 -33.52 18.51 -19.57
CA ALA A 39 -34.56 19.43 -19.11
C ALA A 39 -34.21 20.89 -19.50
N ARG A 40 -35.19 21.68 -19.94
CA ARG A 40 -35.01 23.14 -20.16
C ARG A 40 -36.20 23.95 -19.66
N PRO A 41 -36.05 24.92 -18.74
CA PRO A 41 -37.14 25.80 -18.33
C PRO A 41 -37.71 26.60 -19.52
N GLY A 42 -38.99 26.43 -19.85
CA GLY A 42 -39.72 27.32 -20.78
C GLY A 42 -39.77 26.96 -22.28
N ALA A 43 -39.09 25.89 -22.75
CA ALA A 43 -39.19 25.39 -24.14
C ALA A 43 -38.93 23.87 -24.24
N PRO A 44 -39.46 23.14 -25.24
CA PRO A 44 -39.18 21.71 -25.45
C PRO A 44 -37.75 21.47 -25.95
N PHE A 45 -37.17 20.31 -25.60
CA PHE A 45 -35.84 19.91 -26.07
C PHE A 45 -35.87 19.60 -27.59
N PRO A 46 -34.79 19.85 -28.34
CA PRO A 46 -34.75 19.58 -29.79
C PRO A 46 -35.03 18.11 -30.11
N ALA A 47 -35.92 17.85 -31.06
CA ALA A 47 -36.28 16.48 -31.44
C ALA A 47 -35.19 15.77 -32.25
N GLY A 48 -35.10 14.45 -32.13
CA GLY A 48 -34.23 13.61 -32.97
C GLY A 48 -32.76 13.56 -32.53
N VAL A 49 -32.41 14.08 -31.35
CA VAL A 49 -31.02 14.09 -30.86
C VAL A 49 -30.59 12.67 -30.46
N THR A 50 -29.39 12.28 -30.87
CA THR A 50 -28.75 11.01 -30.49
C THR A 50 -27.62 11.27 -29.51
N ILE A 51 -27.65 10.62 -28.35
CA ILE A 51 -26.57 10.60 -27.37
C ILE A 51 -25.97 9.21 -27.42
N ALA A 52 -24.72 9.11 -27.87
CA ALA A 52 -24.08 7.84 -28.15
C ALA A 52 -22.74 7.71 -27.42
N ALA A 53 -22.41 6.49 -27.01
CA ALA A 53 -21.03 6.15 -26.69
C ALA A 53 -20.16 6.35 -27.94
N ALA A 54 -19.05 7.08 -27.78
CA ALA A 54 -18.03 7.22 -28.81
C ALA A 54 -17.28 5.89 -29.01
N ASP A 55 -17.09 5.15 -27.92
CA ASP A 55 -16.54 3.80 -27.91
C ASP A 55 -17.53 2.83 -27.22
N PRO A 56 -18.06 1.80 -27.91
CA PRO A 56 -18.93 0.81 -27.30
C PRO A 56 -18.22 -0.10 -26.27
N PHE A 57 -16.89 -0.08 -26.19
CA PHE A 57 -16.09 -0.85 -25.24
C PHE A 57 -15.73 -0.07 -23.97
N ASP A 58 -15.89 1.26 -23.98
CA ASP A 58 -15.79 2.14 -22.81
C ASP A 58 -17.04 3.05 -22.73
N PRO A 59 -18.20 2.48 -22.34
CA PRO A 59 -19.45 3.21 -22.39
C PRO A 59 -19.50 4.30 -21.31
N PRO A 60 -20.03 5.50 -21.61
CA PRO A 60 -20.28 6.53 -20.61
C PRO A 60 -21.28 6.02 -19.56
N ARG A 61 -20.98 6.28 -18.29
CA ARG A 61 -21.73 5.77 -17.13
C ARG A 61 -22.56 6.87 -16.48
N PHE A 62 -23.83 6.57 -16.24
CA PHE A 62 -24.78 7.49 -15.63
C PHE A 62 -25.40 6.91 -14.35
N THR A 63 -25.61 7.76 -13.35
CA THR A 63 -26.24 7.39 -12.07
C THR A 63 -27.76 7.58 -12.08
N GLY A 64 -28.29 8.30 -13.07
CA GLY A 64 -29.73 8.51 -13.28
C GLY A 64 -30.04 9.08 -14.67
N VAL A 65 -31.31 9.06 -15.07
CA VAL A 65 -31.78 9.63 -16.34
C VAL A 65 -33.08 10.41 -16.13
N VAL A 66 -33.04 11.73 -16.35
CA VAL A 66 -34.16 12.64 -16.22
C VAL A 66 -34.47 13.25 -17.58
N LEU A 67 -35.61 12.89 -18.17
CA LEU A 67 -36.07 13.40 -19.47
C LEU A 67 -37.37 14.18 -19.29
N GLU A 68 -37.34 15.50 -19.54
CA GLU A 68 -38.50 16.37 -19.39
C GLU A 68 -38.78 17.15 -20.68
N ARG A 69 -40.00 17.01 -21.23
CA ARG A 69 -40.45 17.68 -22.46
C ARG A 69 -39.53 17.40 -23.65
N VAL A 70 -39.20 16.12 -23.85
CA VAL A 70 -38.35 15.61 -24.94
C VAL A 70 -39.17 14.81 -25.96
N GLU A 71 -38.79 14.85 -27.24
CA GLU A 71 -39.44 14.05 -28.30
C GLU A 71 -38.37 13.42 -29.21
N GLY A 72 -38.43 12.10 -29.44
CA GLY A 72 -37.59 11.46 -30.46
C GLY A 72 -36.10 11.32 -30.12
N VAL A 73 -35.72 11.19 -28.84
CA VAL A 73 -34.30 11.06 -28.42
C VAL A 73 -33.82 9.61 -28.53
N VAL A 74 -32.60 9.42 -29.02
CA VAL A 74 -31.94 8.11 -29.10
C VAL A 74 -30.80 8.06 -28.08
N LEU A 75 -30.81 7.06 -27.20
CA LEU A 75 -29.70 6.73 -26.30
C LEU A 75 -29.02 5.46 -26.81
N GLU A 76 -27.74 5.57 -27.17
CA GLU A 76 -27.00 4.51 -27.87
C GLU A 76 -25.72 4.12 -27.10
N GLY A 77 -25.58 2.84 -26.74
CA GLY A 77 -24.36 2.33 -26.10
C GLY A 77 -24.08 2.85 -24.69
N LEU A 78 -25.04 3.48 -24.01
CA LEU A 78 -24.85 4.04 -22.67
C LEU A 78 -24.91 2.96 -21.56
N ALA A 79 -24.09 3.14 -20.52
CA ALA A 79 -24.07 2.33 -19.32
C ALA A 79 -24.64 3.09 -18.11
N VAL A 80 -25.00 2.34 -17.07
CA VAL A 80 -25.55 2.92 -15.83
C VAL A 80 -24.89 2.30 -14.60
N ASP A 81 -24.58 3.17 -13.63
CA ASP A 81 -24.08 2.82 -12.31
C ASP A 81 -25.14 3.21 -11.27
N TRP A 82 -26.11 2.31 -11.03
CA TRP A 82 -27.17 2.59 -10.07
C TRP A 82 -26.66 2.40 -8.64
N PRO A 83 -26.82 3.40 -7.76
CA PRO A 83 -26.50 3.23 -6.34
C PRO A 83 -27.46 2.20 -5.70
N ALA A 84 -26.95 1.33 -4.83
CA ALA A 84 -27.71 0.30 -4.12
C ALA A 84 -28.59 0.85 -2.97
N LEU A 85 -29.02 2.11 -3.05
CA LEU A 85 -29.81 2.80 -2.04
C LEU A 85 -31.30 2.41 -2.10
N ALA A 86 -32.00 2.50 -0.96
CA ALA A 86 -33.42 2.16 -0.82
C ALA A 86 -34.39 2.97 -1.71
N ALA A 87 -33.91 4.01 -2.40
CA ALA A 87 -34.70 4.88 -3.28
C ALA A 87 -34.73 4.44 -4.76
N GLY A 88 -33.86 3.52 -5.20
CA GLY A 88 -33.74 3.12 -6.61
C GLY A 88 -33.08 4.20 -7.50
N PRO A 89 -32.83 3.92 -8.80
CA PRO A 89 -32.24 4.88 -9.72
C PRO A 89 -33.18 6.07 -9.97
N GLU A 90 -32.65 7.30 -10.08
CA GLU A 90 -33.47 8.46 -10.47
C GLU A 90 -33.80 8.36 -11.95
N ILE A 91 -35.01 7.88 -12.25
CA ILE A 91 -35.57 7.84 -13.60
C ILE A 91 -36.86 8.65 -13.59
N ARG A 92 -36.84 9.77 -14.32
CA ARG A 92 -37.99 10.69 -14.38
C ARG A 92 -38.30 11.04 -15.82
N LEU A 93 -39.46 10.61 -16.30
CA LEU A 93 -39.98 10.93 -17.63
C LEU A 93 -41.22 11.83 -17.48
N VAL A 94 -41.13 13.09 -17.89
CA VAL A 94 -42.24 14.05 -17.83
C VAL A 94 -42.48 14.61 -19.23
N GLU A 95 -43.65 14.35 -19.82
CA GLU A 95 -43.97 14.76 -21.21
C GLU A 95 -42.88 14.33 -22.23
N ALA A 96 -42.38 13.10 -22.08
CA ALA A 96 -41.37 12.49 -22.96
C ALA A 96 -42.01 11.43 -23.89
N ASP A 97 -41.77 11.50 -25.20
CA ASP A 97 -42.29 10.54 -26.19
C ASP A 97 -41.25 10.19 -27.27
N GLY A 98 -41.36 9.02 -27.88
CA GLY A 98 -40.47 8.56 -28.96
C GLY A 98 -39.02 8.30 -28.53
N ILE A 99 -38.77 7.85 -27.30
CA ILE A 99 -37.43 7.53 -26.81
C ILE A 99 -36.96 6.18 -27.38
N THR A 100 -35.76 6.11 -27.93
CA THR A 100 -35.18 4.86 -28.43
C THR A 100 -33.93 4.48 -27.65
N LEU A 101 -33.91 3.28 -27.07
CA LEU A 101 -32.73 2.69 -26.44
C LEU A 101 -32.10 1.70 -27.43
N ARG A 102 -30.84 1.91 -27.82
CA ARG A 102 -30.13 1.07 -28.78
C ARG A 102 -28.78 0.61 -28.23
N GLY A 103 -28.60 -0.70 -28.08
CA GLY A 103 -27.32 -1.25 -27.58
C GLY A 103 -26.91 -0.76 -26.19
N THR A 104 -27.84 -0.25 -25.39
CA THR A 104 -27.61 0.23 -24.01
C THR A 104 -27.56 -0.93 -23.02
N ALA A 105 -27.04 -0.68 -21.81
CA ALA A 105 -26.95 -1.69 -20.76
C ALA A 105 -28.33 -2.31 -20.41
N PRO A 106 -28.42 -3.65 -20.16
CA PRO A 106 -29.68 -4.33 -19.82
C PRO A 106 -30.42 -3.72 -18.62
N GLN A 107 -29.68 -3.19 -17.66
CA GLN A 107 -30.21 -2.47 -16.50
C GLN A 107 -31.01 -1.25 -16.96
N LEU A 108 -30.41 -0.38 -17.79
CA LEU A 108 -31.11 0.79 -18.34
C LEU A 108 -32.34 0.40 -19.15
N GLN A 109 -32.27 -0.67 -19.95
CA GLN A 109 -33.43 -1.18 -20.69
C GLN A 109 -34.55 -1.66 -19.76
N ALA A 110 -34.20 -2.39 -18.69
CA ALA A 110 -35.16 -2.90 -17.71
C ALA A 110 -35.86 -1.77 -16.95
N ALA A 111 -35.14 -0.70 -16.61
CA ALA A 111 -35.73 0.41 -15.87
C ALA A 111 -36.67 1.30 -16.71
N PHE A 112 -36.55 1.25 -18.03
CA PHE A 112 -37.45 1.93 -18.96
C PHE A 112 -38.61 1.03 -19.43
N ALA A 113 -38.62 -0.27 -19.07
CA ALA A 113 -39.55 -1.26 -19.61
C ALA A 113 -41.04 -0.96 -19.34
N ASP A 114 -41.35 -0.23 -18.26
CA ASP A 114 -42.72 0.09 -17.86
C ASP A 114 -43.25 1.43 -18.43
N HIS A 115 -42.44 2.17 -19.19
CA HIS A 115 -42.79 3.51 -19.69
C HIS A 115 -43.37 3.48 -21.10
N SER A 116 -44.61 3.98 -21.27
CA SER A 116 -45.23 4.16 -22.58
C SER A 116 -44.52 5.26 -23.38
N GLY A 117 -44.03 4.94 -24.58
CA GLY A 117 -43.28 5.89 -25.44
C GLY A 117 -41.79 5.58 -25.59
N VAL A 118 -41.30 4.49 -24.98
CA VAL A 118 -39.92 4.00 -25.13
C VAL A 118 -39.89 2.76 -26.03
N THR A 119 -38.95 2.72 -26.97
CA THR A 119 -38.68 1.57 -27.83
C THR A 119 -37.27 1.06 -27.56
N VAL A 120 -37.13 -0.24 -27.29
CA VAL A 120 -35.82 -0.90 -27.19
C VAL A 120 -35.52 -1.56 -28.53
N GLU A 121 -34.44 -1.12 -29.18
CA GLU A 121 -33.95 -1.70 -30.42
C GLU A 121 -32.69 -2.54 -30.14
N PRO A 122 -32.57 -3.75 -30.74
CA PRO A 122 -31.29 -4.44 -30.76
C PRO A 122 -30.26 -3.55 -31.47
N ALA A 123 -29.00 -3.58 -31.02
CA ALA A 123 -27.91 -2.87 -31.68
C ALA A 123 -27.94 -3.20 -33.20
N ALA A 124 -27.80 -2.18 -34.05
CA ALA A 124 -27.82 -2.37 -35.49
C ALA A 124 -26.74 -3.41 -35.86
N PRO A 125 -27.04 -4.40 -36.72
CA PRO A 125 -26.13 -5.50 -37.03
C PRO A 125 -24.84 -5.11 -37.77
N ASP A 126 -24.52 -3.82 -37.88
CA ASP A 126 -23.30 -3.29 -38.52
C ASP A 126 -22.24 -2.78 -37.51
N ALA A 127 -22.39 -3.02 -36.20
CA ALA A 127 -21.28 -2.95 -35.24
C ALA A 127 -20.63 -4.32 -34.96
N ALA A 128 -21.19 -5.39 -35.52
CA ALA A 128 -20.46 -6.62 -35.78
C ALA A 128 -19.83 -6.48 -37.17
N ALA A 129 -18.63 -5.88 -37.23
CA ALA A 129 -17.83 -5.94 -38.44
C ALA A 129 -17.78 -7.41 -38.92
N PRO A 130 -18.12 -7.70 -40.18
CA PRO A 130 -17.95 -9.04 -40.71
C PRO A 130 -16.47 -9.42 -40.65
N ARG A 131 -16.21 -10.56 -40.00
CA ARG A 131 -14.93 -11.26 -39.93
C ARG A 131 -14.30 -11.43 -41.31
N ALA A 132 -13.20 -10.70 -41.56
CA ALA A 132 -12.21 -11.01 -42.59
C ALA A 132 -10.91 -10.24 -42.27
N GLY A 133 -9.86 -10.96 -41.86
CA GLY A 133 -8.55 -10.41 -41.53
C GLY A 133 -8.22 -10.59 -40.05
N HIS A 134 -7.74 -11.78 -39.69
CA HIS A 134 -7.33 -12.11 -38.32
C HIS A 134 -5.83 -11.86 -38.17
N GLY A 135 -5.51 -10.71 -37.58
CA GLY A 135 -4.26 -10.32 -36.91
C GLY A 135 -4.66 -9.47 -35.69
N PRO A 136 -3.70 -8.99 -34.86
CA PRO A 136 -4.01 -8.06 -33.78
C PRO A 136 -4.81 -6.89 -34.36
N ARG A 137 -5.88 -6.46 -33.66
CA ARG A 137 -6.82 -5.46 -34.20
C ARG A 137 -6.03 -4.23 -34.68
N GLU A 138 -6.34 -3.64 -35.83
CA GLU A 138 -5.56 -2.49 -36.37
C GLU A 138 -5.44 -1.31 -35.39
N ALA A 139 -6.37 -1.16 -34.44
CA ALA A 139 -6.31 -0.18 -33.37
C ALA A 139 -5.42 -0.61 -32.17
N ASP A 140 -5.18 -1.91 -32.01
CA ASP A 140 -4.44 -2.54 -30.91
C ASP A 140 -3.00 -2.94 -31.32
N ALA A 141 -2.65 -2.92 -32.62
CA ALA A 141 -1.29 -3.22 -33.09
C ALA A 141 -0.22 -2.29 -32.49
N ALA A 142 -0.60 -1.15 -31.93
CA ALA A 142 0.29 -0.23 -31.23
C ALA A 142 0.64 -0.64 -29.79
N SER A 143 -0.10 -1.57 -29.17
CA SER A 143 0.14 -2.01 -27.79
C SER A 143 1.05 -3.23 -27.68
N PHE A 144 1.26 -3.94 -28.80
CA PHE A 144 2.16 -5.08 -28.92
C PHE A 144 3.55 -4.68 -29.41
N THR A 145 4.55 -5.39 -28.92
CA THR A 145 5.92 -5.32 -29.43
C THR A 145 5.96 -5.88 -30.85
N PRO A 146 6.50 -5.14 -31.84
CA PRO A 146 6.68 -5.67 -33.18
C PRO A 146 7.49 -6.97 -33.15
N LEU A 147 7.07 -7.95 -33.95
CA LEU A 147 7.83 -9.20 -34.10
C LEU A 147 9.26 -8.87 -34.57
N ALA A 148 10.25 -9.51 -33.96
CA ALA A 148 11.65 -9.27 -34.27
C ALA A 148 11.97 -9.58 -35.76
N GLU A 149 12.97 -8.88 -36.33
CA GLU A 149 13.42 -9.16 -37.70
C GLU A 149 13.82 -10.64 -37.85
N PRO A 150 13.32 -11.35 -38.88
CA PRO A 150 13.53 -12.78 -39.01
C PRO A 150 15.00 -13.08 -39.26
N GLN A 151 15.53 -14.08 -38.55
CA GLN A 151 16.82 -14.64 -38.95
C GLN A 151 16.74 -15.17 -40.39
N PRO A 152 17.76 -14.93 -41.22
CA PRO A 152 17.75 -15.35 -42.62
C PRO A 152 17.50 -16.86 -42.73
N ALA A 153 16.54 -17.23 -43.58
CA ALA A 153 16.11 -18.61 -43.72
C ALA A 153 17.31 -19.53 -44.03
N PRO A 154 17.52 -20.60 -43.24
CA PRO A 154 18.63 -21.50 -43.48
C PRO A 154 18.48 -22.25 -44.80
N ALA A 155 19.61 -22.63 -45.39
CA ALA A 155 19.62 -23.44 -46.60
C ALA A 155 18.91 -24.78 -46.33
N GLY A 156 17.80 -25.03 -47.03
CA GLY A 156 16.99 -26.25 -46.84
C GLY A 156 15.71 -26.06 -46.02
N ALA A 157 15.36 -24.83 -45.62
CA ALA A 157 14.06 -24.53 -45.05
C ALA A 157 12.90 -24.95 -45.98
N ILE A 158 11.84 -25.51 -45.39
CA ILE A 158 10.68 -26.03 -46.09
C ILE A 158 9.57 -24.98 -46.02
N ARG A 159 9.17 -24.42 -47.16
CA ARG A 159 8.06 -23.48 -47.23
C ARG A 159 6.71 -24.17 -47.09
N ILE A 160 5.83 -23.56 -46.30
CA ILE A 160 4.50 -24.02 -45.98
C ILE A 160 3.51 -22.89 -46.30
N GLU A 161 2.54 -23.15 -47.17
CA GLU A 161 1.58 -22.14 -47.64
C GLU A 161 0.27 -22.14 -46.83
N ASP A 162 -0.04 -23.25 -46.13
CA ASP A 162 -1.30 -23.43 -45.42
C ASP A 162 -1.24 -24.50 -44.31
N ALA A 163 -2.32 -24.60 -43.53
CA ALA A 163 -2.48 -25.57 -42.45
C ALA A 163 -2.34 -27.04 -42.90
N GLU A 164 -2.80 -27.38 -44.11
CA GLU A 164 -2.71 -28.76 -44.62
C GLU A 164 -1.26 -29.11 -45.01
N GLY A 165 -0.52 -28.14 -45.56
CA GLY A 165 0.92 -28.20 -45.77
C GLY A 165 1.67 -28.41 -44.46
N LEU A 166 1.34 -27.63 -43.43
CA LEU A 166 1.97 -27.75 -42.11
C LEU A 166 1.76 -29.14 -41.51
N ALA A 167 0.51 -29.64 -41.53
CA ALA A 167 0.17 -30.95 -41.01
C ALA A 167 0.95 -32.07 -41.73
N ARG A 168 1.10 -31.99 -43.05
CA ARG A 168 1.89 -32.96 -43.84
C ARG A 168 3.38 -32.87 -43.54
N ALA A 169 3.92 -31.66 -43.40
CA ALA A 169 5.33 -31.45 -43.07
C ALA A 169 5.67 -32.01 -41.68
N LEU A 170 4.85 -31.71 -40.67
CA LEU A 170 5.02 -32.23 -39.31
C LEU A 170 4.89 -33.75 -39.24
N ALA A 171 3.98 -34.35 -40.02
CA ALA A 171 3.85 -35.80 -40.11
C ALA A 171 5.07 -36.49 -40.76
N ALA A 172 5.85 -35.75 -41.56
CA ALA A 172 7.04 -36.26 -42.25
C ALA A 172 8.36 -35.90 -41.54
N ALA A 173 8.35 -34.91 -40.66
CA ALA A 173 9.54 -34.39 -39.98
C ALA A 173 10.20 -35.46 -39.09
N GLN A 174 11.53 -35.53 -39.15
CA GLN A 174 12.34 -36.45 -38.36
C GLN A 174 13.19 -35.72 -37.31
N GLY A 175 13.49 -34.44 -37.51
CA GLY A 175 14.30 -33.59 -36.65
C GLY A 175 15.30 -32.74 -37.45
N GLY A 176 15.48 -31.48 -37.04
CA GLY A 176 16.40 -30.52 -37.65
C GLY A 176 15.79 -29.68 -38.77
N GLU A 177 14.53 -29.92 -39.14
CA GLU A 177 13.83 -29.14 -40.16
C GLU A 177 13.44 -27.75 -39.66
N VAL A 178 13.51 -26.76 -40.57
CA VAL A 178 12.89 -25.44 -40.38
C VAL A 178 11.71 -25.34 -41.33
N LEU A 179 10.50 -25.26 -40.77
CA LEU A 179 9.24 -25.10 -41.45
C LEU A 179 8.92 -23.60 -41.48
N LEU A 180 9.00 -22.99 -42.66
CA LEU A 180 8.79 -21.57 -42.88
C LEU A 180 7.37 -21.34 -43.41
N LEU A 181 6.53 -20.73 -42.59
CA LEU A 181 5.09 -20.55 -42.84
C LEU A 181 4.84 -19.20 -43.49
N GLU A 182 4.26 -19.21 -44.68
CA GLU A 182 3.74 -17.98 -45.29
C GLU A 182 2.61 -17.39 -44.42
N GLY A 183 2.41 -16.08 -44.51
CA GLY A 183 1.41 -15.36 -43.71
C GLY A 183 0.00 -15.89 -43.89
N GLY A 184 -0.77 -15.88 -42.80
CA GLY A 184 -2.17 -16.30 -42.80
C GLY A 184 -2.55 -17.29 -41.71
N GLN A 185 -3.75 -17.85 -41.85
CA GLN A 185 -4.41 -18.63 -40.80
C GLN A 185 -4.11 -20.12 -40.89
N TYR A 186 -3.56 -20.68 -39.81
CA TYR A 186 -3.20 -22.09 -39.66
C TYR A 186 -4.14 -22.87 -38.73
N GLY A 187 -5.09 -22.17 -38.08
CA GLY A 187 -6.05 -22.76 -37.15
C GLY A 187 -5.37 -23.32 -35.90
N ARG A 188 -5.95 -24.36 -35.29
CA ARG A 188 -5.36 -25.02 -34.10
C ARG A 188 -4.20 -25.95 -34.46
N LEU A 189 -3.02 -25.68 -33.90
CA LEU A 189 -1.90 -26.64 -33.89
C LEU A 189 -2.05 -27.62 -32.72
N ALA A 190 -2.24 -28.91 -33.02
CA ALA A 190 -2.38 -29.94 -32.00
C ALA A 190 -1.47 -31.15 -32.29
N LEU A 191 -0.41 -31.28 -31.50
CA LEU A 191 0.57 -32.37 -31.58
C LEU A 191 0.50 -33.25 -30.33
N GLN A 192 0.30 -34.54 -30.54
CA GLN A 192 0.24 -35.52 -29.46
C GLN A 192 1.07 -36.76 -29.78
N HIS A 193 2.03 -37.08 -28.91
CA HIS A 193 2.80 -38.31 -29.02
C HIS A 193 1.92 -39.55 -28.86
N GLY A 194 2.19 -40.59 -29.65
CA GLY A 194 1.49 -41.88 -29.59
C GLY A 194 0.11 -41.92 -30.25
N ARG A 195 -0.38 -40.80 -30.82
CA ARG A 195 -1.61 -40.78 -31.62
C ARG A 195 -1.28 -41.20 -33.06
N MET A 196 -2.06 -42.13 -33.64
CA MET A 196 -1.82 -42.61 -35.01
C MET A 196 -1.73 -41.45 -36.01
N GLY A 197 -0.60 -41.34 -36.70
CA GLY A 197 -0.35 -40.33 -37.72
C GLY A 197 0.18 -38.97 -37.21
N GLN A 198 0.46 -38.83 -35.90
CA GLN A 198 1.12 -37.66 -35.34
C GLN A 198 2.43 -38.10 -34.69
N ASN A 199 3.57 -37.61 -35.21
CA ASN A 199 4.81 -37.64 -34.46
C ASN A 199 4.99 -36.29 -33.78
N ALA A 200 5.04 -36.28 -32.45
CA ALA A 200 5.32 -35.08 -31.66
C ALA A 200 6.70 -35.13 -31.02
N GLU A 201 7.46 -36.23 -31.20
CA GLU A 201 8.80 -36.41 -30.66
C GLU A 201 9.80 -36.49 -31.83
N PHE A 202 10.57 -35.41 -32.02
CA PHE A 202 11.55 -35.32 -33.09
C PHE A 202 12.94 -35.70 -32.58
N ALA A 203 13.81 -36.20 -33.47
CA ALA A 203 15.17 -36.63 -33.10
C ALA A 203 16.09 -35.45 -32.72
N SER A 204 15.79 -34.27 -33.26
CA SER A 204 16.41 -32.98 -32.96
C SER A 204 15.42 -31.86 -33.23
N GLU A 205 15.75 -30.63 -32.82
CA GLU A 205 14.86 -29.47 -32.90
C GLU A 205 14.22 -29.30 -34.29
N VAL A 206 12.90 -29.28 -34.33
CA VAL A 206 12.11 -28.81 -35.48
C VAL A 206 11.65 -27.40 -35.18
N VAL A 207 11.86 -26.47 -36.10
CA VAL A 207 11.47 -25.05 -35.94
C VAL A 207 10.27 -24.75 -36.82
N ILE A 208 9.20 -24.22 -36.24
CA ILE A 208 8.04 -23.65 -36.94
C ILE A 208 8.18 -22.14 -36.86
N ARG A 209 8.33 -21.46 -38.00
CA ARG A 209 8.61 -20.02 -38.04
C ARG A 209 7.79 -19.30 -39.11
N SER A 210 7.33 -18.10 -38.82
CA SER A 210 6.77 -17.21 -39.86
C SER A 210 7.81 -16.83 -40.91
N ALA A 211 7.41 -16.77 -42.17
CA ALA A 211 8.26 -16.36 -43.29
C ALA A 211 8.54 -14.86 -43.28
N ASP A 212 7.56 -14.07 -42.85
CA ASP A 212 7.55 -12.62 -42.84
C ASP A 212 6.96 -12.15 -41.48
N PRO A 213 7.69 -11.36 -40.67
CA PRO A 213 7.15 -10.82 -39.41
C PRO A 213 6.04 -9.78 -39.64
N ASP A 214 6.03 -9.12 -40.81
CA ASP A 214 5.01 -8.12 -41.15
C ASP A 214 3.72 -8.78 -41.67
N ASP A 215 3.77 -10.08 -42.00
CA ASP A 215 2.64 -10.93 -42.40
C ASP A 215 2.78 -12.32 -41.76
N PRO A 216 2.55 -12.44 -40.44
CA PRO A 216 2.89 -13.64 -39.68
C PRO A 216 1.91 -14.80 -39.88
N ALA A 217 2.38 -16.01 -39.55
CA ALA A 217 1.52 -17.17 -39.41
C ALA A 217 0.72 -17.11 -38.10
N VAL A 218 -0.59 -17.30 -38.19
CA VAL A 218 -1.52 -17.15 -37.06
C VAL A 218 -2.19 -18.49 -36.72
N PHE A 219 -2.18 -18.84 -35.43
CA PHE A 219 -2.82 -20.04 -34.87
C PHE A 219 -3.97 -19.66 -33.93
N ASP A 220 -5.09 -20.39 -33.96
CA ASP A 220 -6.19 -20.21 -33.00
C ASP A 220 -5.81 -20.66 -31.58
N ALA A 221 -4.93 -21.67 -31.50
CA ALA A 221 -4.44 -22.29 -30.27
C ALA A 221 -3.30 -23.27 -30.58
N VAL A 222 -2.44 -23.50 -29.59
CA VAL A 222 -1.34 -24.48 -29.64
C VAL A 222 -1.50 -25.51 -28.52
N THR A 223 -1.49 -26.79 -28.84
CA THR A 223 -1.55 -27.89 -27.88
C THR A 223 -0.45 -28.91 -28.17
N LEU A 224 0.50 -29.03 -27.25
CA LEU A 224 1.62 -29.95 -27.29
C LEU A 224 1.51 -30.93 -26.14
N ARG A 225 1.31 -32.22 -26.44
CA ARG A 225 1.21 -33.29 -25.43
C ARG A 225 2.20 -34.41 -25.71
N GLY A 226 3.12 -34.63 -24.78
CA GLY A 226 4.20 -35.60 -24.99
C GLY A 226 5.18 -35.18 -26.09
N ALA A 227 5.24 -33.89 -26.41
CA ALA A 227 6.07 -33.39 -27.51
C ALA A 227 7.54 -33.26 -27.07
N ALA A 228 8.46 -33.37 -28.03
CA ALA A 228 9.86 -33.06 -27.77
C ALA A 228 10.59 -32.46 -28.97
N ASN A 229 11.54 -31.56 -28.67
CA ASN A 229 12.44 -30.91 -29.62
C ASN A 229 11.68 -30.08 -30.67
N LEU A 230 10.90 -29.11 -30.20
CA LEU A 230 10.06 -28.26 -31.06
C LEU A 230 10.13 -26.79 -30.64
N SER A 231 10.30 -25.92 -31.62
CA SER A 231 10.33 -24.47 -31.40
C SER A 231 9.31 -23.76 -32.29
N LEU A 232 8.62 -22.78 -31.71
CA LEU A 232 7.75 -21.84 -32.43
C LEU A 232 8.40 -20.45 -32.39
N GLU A 233 8.54 -19.80 -33.54
CA GLU A 233 9.31 -18.55 -33.66
C GLU A 233 8.58 -17.52 -34.54
N GLY A 234 8.36 -16.30 -34.05
CA GLY A 234 7.75 -15.24 -34.85
C GLY A 234 6.29 -15.50 -35.22
N VAL A 235 5.56 -16.32 -34.46
CA VAL A 235 4.16 -16.68 -34.76
C VAL A 235 3.18 -15.88 -33.93
N VAL A 236 1.92 -15.83 -34.36
CA VAL A 236 0.82 -15.28 -33.57
C VAL A 236 -0.08 -16.42 -33.10
N VAL A 237 -0.42 -16.44 -31.81
CA VAL A 237 -1.49 -17.28 -31.26
C VAL A 237 -2.64 -16.35 -30.86
N ASP A 238 -3.72 -16.34 -31.64
CA ASP A 238 -4.89 -15.46 -31.45
C ASP A 238 -6.06 -16.27 -30.85
N TYR A 239 -6.18 -16.24 -29.53
CA TYR A 239 -7.30 -16.88 -28.83
C TYR A 239 -8.54 -16.00 -28.92
N VAL A 240 -9.61 -16.54 -29.51
CA VAL A 240 -10.91 -15.86 -29.59
C VAL A 240 -11.89 -16.45 -28.60
N TYR A 241 -12.34 -15.65 -27.63
CA TYR A 241 -13.33 -16.05 -26.64
C TYR A 241 -14.70 -16.27 -27.29
N SER A 242 -15.31 -17.42 -27.00
CA SER A 242 -16.72 -17.68 -27.31
C SER A 242 -17.58 -17.60 -26.05
N PRO A 243 -18.80 -17.03 -26.10
CA PRO A 243 -19.68 -16.96 -24.93
C PRO A 243 -19.89 -18.34 -24.28
N GLY A 244 -19.50 -18.46 -23.01
CA GLY A 244 -19.55 -19.71 -22.25
C GLY A 244 -18.25 -20.52 -22.25
N ASP A 245 -17.20 -20.06 -22.93
CA ASP A 245 -15.87 -20.65 -22.79
C ASP A 245 -15.46 -20.65 -21.32
N PRO A 246 -14.99 -21.79 -20.79
CA PRO A 246 -14.46 -21.81 -19.44
C PRO A 246 -13.27 -20.86 -19.31
N HIS A 247 -13.20 -20.14 -18.20
CA HIS A 247 -12.10 -19.20 -17.92
C HIS A 247 -10.74 -19.89 -17.79
N TRP A 248 -10.69 -21.22 -17.68
CA TRP A 248 -9.46 -22.03 -17.67
C TRP A 248 -9.04 -22.54 -19.06
N THR A 249 -9.72 -22.14 -20.14
CA THR A 249 -9.33 -22.47 -21.52
C THR A 249 -7.95 -21.87 -21.82
N ARG A 250 -7.03 -22.67 -22.37
CA ARG A 250 -5.64 -22.25 -22.62
C ARG A 250 -5.39 -21.97 -24.10
N ALA A 251 -4.78 -20.83 -24.43
CA ALA A 251 -4.32 -20.51 -25.79
C ALA A 251 -3.14 -21.42 -26.19
N VAL A 252 -2.19 -21.60 -25.27
CA VAL A 252 -1.04 -22.50 -25.43
C VAL A 252 -1.02 -23.50 -24.27
N SER A 253 -0.97 -24.79 -24.59
CA SER A 253 -0.87 -25.87 -23.60
C SER A 253 0.29 -26.80 -23.94
N ILE A 254 1.27 -26.90 -23.02
CA ILE A 254 2.44 -27.75 -23.10
C ILE A 254 2.36 -28.74 -21.93
N THR A 255 2.06 -30.00 -22.22
CA THR A 255 1.87 -31.03 -21.19
C THR A 255 2.77 -32.23 -21.45
N ASP A 256 3.41 -32.76 -20.40
CA ASP A 256 4.26 -33.96 -20.45
C ASP A 256 5.35 -33.88 -21.54
N SER A 257 5.83 -32.67 -21.83
CA SER A 257 6.69 -32.37 -22.99
C SER A 257 8.10 -31.95 -22.56
N ARG A 258 9.07 -31.96 -23.46
CA ARG A 258 10.43 -31.51 -23.16
C ARG A 258 11.13 -30.83 -24.32
N ASP A 259 12.13 -30.00 -24.06
CA ASP A 259 12.90 -29.33 -25.13
C ASP A 259 11.97 -28.54 -26.07
N ILE A 260 11.16 -27.66 -25.48
CA ILE A 260 10.18 -26.83 -26.19
C ILE A 260 10.59 -25.36 -26.07
N ALA A 261 10.52 -24.60 -27.16
CA ALA A 261 10.70 -23.16 -27.10
C ALA A 261 9.59 -22.40 -27.83
N ILE A 262 9.22 -21.24 -27.30
CA ILE A 262 8.39 -20.25 -27.98
C ILE A 262 9.16 -18.93 -27.91
N ARG A 263 9.50 -18.39 -29.09
CA ARG A 263 10.38 -17.24 -29.21
C ARG A 263 9.75 -16.15 -30.06
N ASP A 264 10.00 -14.90 -29.67
CA ASP A 264 9.69 -13.72 -30.48
C ASP A 264 8.25 -13.76 -31.04
N SER A 265 7.29 -14.26 -30.26
CA SER A 265 5.92 -14.55 -30.71
C SER A 265 4.89 -13.71 -29.94
N VAL A 266 3.74 -13.49 -30.56
CA VAL A 266 2.59 -12.83 -29.91
C VAL A 266 1.60 -13.90 -29.47
N ILE A 267 1.23 -13.90 -28.19
CA ILE A 267 0.21 -14.78 -27.63
C ILE A 267 -0.89 -13.89 -27.07
N ASP A 268 -2.00 -13.85 -27.79
CA ASP A 268 -3.01 -12.84 -27.63
C ASP A 268 -4.34 -13.45 -27.20
N GLY A 269 -4.88 -12.93 -26.10
CA GLY A 269 -6.15 -13.35 -25.54
C GLY A 269 -7.34 -12.56 -26.09
N ASP A 270 -8.44 -12.59 -25.35
CA ASP A 270 -9.66 -11.87 -25.72
C ASP A 270 -10.38 -11.37 -24.47
N LEU A 271 -11.36 -10.49 -24.68
CA LEU A 271 -12.19 -9.95 -23.63
C LEU A 271 -13.46 -10.78 -23.49
N ALA A 272 -13.88 -11.01 -22.25
CA ALA A 272 -15.17 -11.63 -21.97
C ALA A 272 -16.30 -10.73 -22.49
N ARG A 273 -17.32 -11.38 -23.09
CA ARG A 273 -18.52 -10.72 -23.60
C ARG A 273 -19.73 -11.62 -23.48
N GLY A 274 -20.88 -11.05 -23.13
CA GLY A 274 -22.12 -11.81 -23.01
C GLY A 274 -22.10 -12.84 -21.89
N THR A 275 -21.27 -12.64 -20.86
CA THR A 275 -21.30 -13.44 -19.63
C THR A 275 -22.41 -12.95 -18.69
N GLY A 276 -22.79 -11.67 -18.77
CA GLY A 276 -23.72 -11.06 -17.82
C GLY A 276 -23.10 -10.84 -16.43
N SER A 277 -21.76 -10.79 -16.35
CA SER A 277 -21.00 -10.58 -15.13
C SER A 277 -20.12 -9.33 -15.23
N PRO A 278 -19.61 -8.79 -14.11
CA PRO A 278 -18.64 -7.70 -14.12
C PRO A 278 -17.34 -7.99 -14.89
N ALA A 279 -17.12 -9.23 -15.32
CA ALA A 279 -15.99 -9.59 -16.17
C ALA A 279 -16.17 -9.19 -17.64
N ASP A 280 -17.38 -8.89 -18.10
CA ASP A 280 -17.60 -8.45 -19.47
C ASP A 280 -16.80 -7.15 -19.73
N GLY A 281 -15.98 -7.13 -20.79
CA GLY A 281 -15.03 -6.06 -21.09
C GLY A 281 -13.62 -6.27 -20.54
N LEU A 282 -13.40 -7.26 -19.67
CA LEU A 282 -12.08 -7.61 -19.13
C LEU A 282 -11.49 -8.85 -19.78
N ALA A 283 -10.18 -9.00 -19.67
CA ALA A 283 -9.43 -10.15 -20.17
C ALA A 283 -9.96 -11.49 -19.61
N THR A 284 -9.95 -12.53 -20.45
CA THR A 284 -10.48 -13.86 -20.10
C THR A 284 -9.60 -15.00 -20.64
N GLY A 285 -9.89 -16.23 -20.22
CA GLY A 285 -9.09 -17.41 -20.58
C GLY A 285 -7.71 -17.43 -19.92
N GLY A 286 -6.90 -18.42 -20.26
CA GLY A 286 -5.50 -18.53 -19.86
C GLY A 286 -4.56 -18.51 -21.06
N GLY A 287 -3.40 -17.86 -20.91
CA GLY A 287 -2.42 -17.74 -21.99
C GLY A 287 -1.64 -19.04 -22.20
N VAL A 288 -0.51 -19.17 -21.51
CA VAL A 288 0.39 -20.33 -21.62
C VAL A 288 0.26 -21.23 -20.39
N GLN A 289 0.11 -22.52 -20.59
CA GLN A 289 0.22 -23.53 -19.53
C GLN A 289 1.37 -24.49 -19.83
N VAL A 290 2.25 -24.69 -18.85
CA VAL A 290 3.32 -25.68 -18.86
C VAL A 290 3.11 -26.63 -17.69
N ARG A 291 2.88 -27.92 -17.97
CA ARG A 291 2.60 -28.92 -16.94
C ARG A 291 3.37 -30.22 -17.16
N GLY A 292 4.03 -30.72 -16.11
CA GLY A 292 4.77 -31.99 -16.18
C GLY A 292 5.89 -31.97 -17.23
N ALA A 293 6.46 -30.80 -17.51
CA ALA A 293 7.37 -30.58 -18.62
C ALA A 293 8.80 -30.27 -18.15
N GLN A 294 9.77 -30.38 -19.07
CA GLN A 294 11.17 -30.11 -18.77
C GLN A 294 11.88 -29.32 -19.88
N ARG A 295 12.76 -28.36 -19.56
CA ARG A 295 13.51 -27.58 -20.57
C ARG A 295 12.55 -26.87 -21.53
N VAL A 296 11.73 -25.98 -20.95
CA VAL A 296 10.79 -25.13 -21.69
C VAL A 296 11.28 -23.69 -21.64
N THR A 297 11.38 -23.04 -22.80
CA THR A 297 11.82 -21.65 -22.95
C THR A 297 10.70 -20.79 -23.52
N LEU A 298 10.38 -19.69 -22.85
CA LEU A 298 9.57 -18.58 -23.35
C LEU A 298 10.49 -17.37 -23.42
N GLU A 299 10.84 -16.94 -24.63
CA GLU A 299 11.83 -15.87 -24.85
C GLU A 299 11.31 -14.79 -25.80
N GLY A 300 11.40 -13.52 -25.44
CA GLY A 300 11.04 -12.42 -26.35
C GLY A 300 9.57 -12.36 -26.75
N ASN A 301 8.66 -13.03 -26.02
CA ASN A 301 7.25 -13.08 -26.40
C ASN A 301 6.46 -11.90 -25.84
N ASP A 302 5.41 -11.52 -26.55
CA ASP A 302 4.40 -10.58 -26.08
C ASP A 302 3.11 -11.35 -25.74
N ILE A 303 2.71 -11.35 -24.46
CA ILE A 303 1.62 -12.16 -23.92
C ILE A 303 0.60 -11.24 -23.27
N ALA A 304 -0.61 -11.16 -23.83
CA ALA A 304 -1.59 -10.19 -23.37
C ALA A 304 -3.04 -10.65 -23.37
N ARG A 305 -3.89 -9.91 -22.64
CA ARG A 305 -5.37 -10.05 -22.66
C ARG A 305 -5.89 -11.40 -22.17
N PHE A 306 -5.23 -11.98 -21.17
CA PHE A 306 -5.71 -13.18 -20.48
C PHE A 306 -6.20 -12.91 -19.06
N ARG A 307 -7.08 -13.78 -18.54
CA ARG A 307 -7.33 -13.81 -17.10
C ARG A 307 -6.07 -14.19 -16.36
N THR A 308 -5.43 -15.29 -16.75
CA THR A 308 -4.15 -15.73 -16.19
C THR A 308 -3.14 -15.86 -17.33
N GLY A 309 -2.00 -15.18 -17.23
CA GLY A 309 -1.01 -15.11 -18.32
C GLY A 309 -0.31 -16.43 -18.56
N VAL A 310 0.63 -16.78 -17.68
CA VAL A 310 1.45 -18.01 -17.75
C VAL A 310 1.24 -18.82 -16.48
N THR A 311 1.03 -20.13 -16.61
CA THR A 311 0.95 -21.06 -15.48
C THR A 311 1.97 -22.18 -15.64
N LEU A 312 2.82 -22.36 -14.63
CA LEU A 312 3.87 -23.37 -14.57
C LEU A 312 3.56 -24.38 -13.45
N GLU A 313 3.37 -25.64 -13.78
CA GLU A 313 2.93 -26.69 -12.87
C GLU A 313 3.84 -27.92 -12.95
N GLU A 314 4.35 -28.41 -11.83
CA GLU A 314 5.02 -29.73 -11.73
C GLU A 314 6.14 -29.91 -12.78
N SER A 315 6.92 -28.87 -13.06
CA SER A 315 7.84 -28.80 -14.21
C SER A 315 9.25 -28.38 -13.80
N ALA A 316 10.25 -28.62 -14.66
CA ALA A 316 11.65 -28.34 -14.34
C ALA A 316 12.48 -27.73 -15.48
N ASP A 317 13.54 -27.02 -15.14
CA ASP A 317 14.46 -26.36 -16.09
C ASP A 317 13.72 -25.40 -17.03
N LEU A 318 13.08 -24.37 -16.48
CA LEU A 318 12.21 -23.43 -17.19
C LEU A 318 12.91 -22.06 -17.34
N VAL A 319 12.74 -21.43 -18.50
CA VAL A 319 13.27 -20.10 -18.79
C VAL A 319 12.15 -19.20 -19.30
N MET A 320 11.97 -18.05 -18.67
CA MET A 320 11.16 -16.93 -19.12
C MET A 320 12.06 -15.71 -19.21
N ARG A 321 12.47 -15.34 -20.43
CA ARG A 321 13.40 -14.22 -20.65
C ARG A 321 12.86 -13.17 -21.61
N GLY A 322 12.97 -11.90 -21.27
CA GLY A 322 12.70 -10.82 -22.24
C GLY A 322 11.27 -10.76 -22.74
N ASN A 323 10.30 -11.32 -22.01
CA ASN A 323 8.90 -11.33 -22.42
C ASN A 323 8.19 -10.06 -21.91
N ALA A 324 7.19 -9.59 -22.66
CA ALA A 324 6.23 -8.61 -22.19
C ALA A 324 4.93 -9.34 -21.79
N LEU A 325 4.46 -9.10 -20.56
CA LEU A 325 3.19 -9.60 -20.05
C LEU A 325 2.32 -8.42 -19.65
N HIS A 326 1.20 -8.22 -20.35
CA HIS A 326 0.35 -7.06 -20.07
C HIS A 326 -1.14 -7.26 -20.29
N HIS A 327 -1.96 -6.34 -19.77
CA HIS A 327 -3.42 -6.40 -19.91
C HIS A 327 -3.99 -7.69 -19.31
N MET A 328 -3.41 -8.14 -18.20
CA MET A 328 -3.88 -9.29 -17.43
C MET A 328 -5.06 -8.88 -16.58
N ARG A 329 -5.97 -9.81 -16.28
CA ARG A 329 -7.04 -9.55 -15.30
C ARG A 329 -6.72 -10.08 -13.90
N ASN A 330 -5.98 -11.19 -13.81
CA ASN A 330 -5.55 -11.84 -12.57
C ASN A 330 -4.01 -11.99 -12.61
N ASP A 331 -3.49 -13.15 -12.21
CA ASP A 331 -2.04 -13.40 -12.17
C ASP A 331 -1.40 -13.42 -13.55
N ALA A 332 -0.30 -12.65 -13.71
CA ALA A 332 0.46 -12.65 -14.96
C ALA A 332 1.35 -13.91 -15.08
N LEU A 333 2.00 -14.31 -13.98
CA LEU A 333 2.74 -15.57 -13.87
C LEU A 333 2.33 -16.31 -12.59
N ASP A 334 1.90 -17.55 -12.74
CA ASP A 334 1.45 -18.44 -11.67
C ASP A 334 2.32 -19.71 -11.61
N VAL A 335 2.93 -19.99 -10.46
CA VAL A 335 3.96 -21.04 -10.29
C VAL A 335 3.62 -22.03 -9.18
N HIS A 336 3.61 -23.31 -9.55
CA HIS A 336 3.27 -24.45 -8.69
C HIS A 336 4.30 -25.57 -8.81
N GLN A 337 4.97 -25.93 -7.71
CA GLN A 337 5.85 -27.11 -7.64
C GLN A 337 6.86 -27.19 -8.81
N VAL A 338 7.71 -26.16 -8.97
CA VAL A 338 8.73 -26.14 -10.03
C VAL A 338 10.14 -26.40 -9.49
N THR A 339 11.06 -26.84 -10.35
CA THR A 339 12.49 -26.98 -10.02
C THR A 339 13.35 -26.35 -11.11
N GLY A 340 14.13 -25.33 -10.80
CA GLY A 340 14.97 -24.64 -11.80
C GLY A 340 14.12 -23.74 -12.70
N LEU A 341 13.80 -22.53 -12.23
CA LEU A 341 13.07 -21.52 -13.00
C LEU A 341 13.88 -20.22 -13.04
N LEU A 342 14.11 -19.71 -14.26
CA LEU A 342 14.70 -18.38 -14.48
C LEU A 342 13.63 -17.45 -15.06
N VAL A 343 13.32 -16.36 -14.36
CA VAL A 343 12.47 -15.25 -14.82
C VAL A 343 13.36 -14.01 -14.93
N GLU A 344 13.78 -13.69 -16.15
CA GLU A 344 14.82 -12.69 -16.42
C GLU A 344 14.38 -11.62 -17.43
N ASP A 345 14.66 -10.35 -17.15
CA ASP A 345 14.49 -9.23 -18.09
C ASP A 345 13.07 -9.11 -18.69
N ASN A 346 12.04 -9.57 -17.98
CA ASN A 346 10.65 -9.47 -18.44
C ASN A 346 10.02 -8.15 -18.00
N VAL A 347 9.01 -7.71 -18.73
CA VAL A 347 8.20 -6.53 -18.42
C VAL A 347 6.78 -6.97 -18.07
N PHE A 348 6.31 -6.63 -16.87
CA PHE A 348 4.95 -6.88 -16.39
C PHE A 348 4.22 -5.56 -16.23
N ARG A 349 3.11 -5.35 -16.95
CA ARG A 349 2.36 -4.09 -16.87
C ARG A 349 0.87 -4.16 -17.11
N ASP A 350 0.16 -3.10 -16.77
CA ASP A 350 -1.23 -2.85 -17.15
C ASP A 350 -2.19 -3.99 -16.72
N THR A 351 -2.31 -4.26 -15.43
CA THR A 351 -3.27 -5.27 -14.94
C THR A 351 -4.65 -4.64 -14.68
N PHE A 352 -5.68 -5.14 -15.36
CA PHE A 352 -7.08 -4.69 -15.28
C PHE A 352 -7.96 -5.79 -14.69
N GLY A 353 -7.98 -5.88 -13.36
CA GLY A 353 -8.79 -6.87 -12.67
C GLY A 353 -10.18 -6.38 -12.25
N LEU A 354 -10.97 -7.30 -11.69
CA LEU A 354 -12.29 -6.95 -11.17
C LEU A 354 -12.24 -5.91 -10.02
N PRO A 355 -13.28 -5.06 -9.89
CA PRO A 355 -13.41 -4.16 -8.74
C PRO A 355 -13.45 -4.92 -7.41
N GLY A 356 -13.03 -4.24 -6.33
CA GLY A 356 -13.20 -4.73 -4.96
C GLY A 356 -12.29 -5.88 -4.51
N TRP A 357 -11.13 -6.08 -5.16
CA TRP A 357 -10.10 -7.06 -4.76
C TRP A 357 -10.60 -8.51 -4.60
N THR A 358 -11.68 -8.88 -5.29
CA THR A 358 -12.19 -10.26 -5.28
C THR A 358 -11.27 -11.24 -6.03
N GLU A 359 -10.33 -10.72 -6.80
CA GLU A 359 -9.36 -11.45 -7.60
C GLU A 359 -7.94 -11.15 -7.10
N HIS A 360 -7.13 -12.21 -7.01
CA HIS A 360 -5.71 -12.11 -6.63
C HIS A 360 -4.95 -11.63 -7.85
N ARG A 361 -4.59 -10.35 -7.87
CA ARG A 361 -3.91 -9.73 -9.01
C ARG A 361 -2.43 -9.70 -8.69
N ASP A 362 -1.73 -10.78 -8.99
CA ASP A 362 -0.30 -10.88 -8.76
C ASP A 362 0.49 -10.79 -10.09
N MET A 363 1.58 -10.03 -10.14
CA MET A 363 2.46 -10.09 -11.32
C MET A 363 3.22 -11.42 -11.35
N ILE A 364 3.64 -11.91 -10.18
CA ILE A 364 4.14 -13.27 -9.97
C ILE A 364 3.51 -13.84 -8.70
N GLN A 365 2.77 -14.93 -8.83
CA GLN A 365 2.27 -15.74 -7.73
C GLN A 365 3.06 -17.05 -7.63
N VAL A 366 3.51 -17.39 -6.42
CA VAL A 366 4.06 -18.72 -6.09
C VAL A 366 3.33 -19.26 -4.88
N TRP A 367 2.79 -20.47 -4.98
CA TRP A 367 1.95 -21.05 -3.94
C TRP A 367 2.08 -22.57 -3.85
N THR A 368 1.68 -23.12 -2.70
CA THR A 368 1.79 -24.56 -2.41
C THR A 368 0.44 -25.27 -2.35
N THR A 369 -0.67 -24.56 -2.48
CA THR A 369 -2.01 -25.18 -2.48
C THR A 369 -2.13 -26.24 -3.57
N GLY A 370 -2.42 -27.49 -3.19
CA GLY A 370 -2.57 -28.60 -4.14
C GLY A 370 -1.26 -29.24 -4.60
N THR A 371 -0.11 -28.76 -4.11
CA THR A 371 1.21 -29.34 -4.42
C THR A 371 1.59 -30.46 -3.44
N THR A 372 2.58 -31.27 -3.83
CA THR A 372 3.15 -32.36 -3.02
C THR A 372 4.64 -32.17 -2.72
N ALA A 373 5.24 -31.13 -3.27
CA ALA A 373 6.61 -30.70 -3.03
C ALA A 373 6.68 -29.17 -3.20
N PRO A 374 7.62 -28.49 -2.53
CA PRO A 374 7.81 -27.06 -2.71
C PRO A 374 8.48 -26.74 -4.04
N SER A 375 8.26 -25.53 -4.53
CA SER A 375 9.11 -24.95 -5.58
C SER A 375 10.54 -24.73 -5.07
N ARG A 376 11.53 -24.94 -5.93
CA ARG A 376 12.95 -24.82 -5.58
C ARG A 376 13.82 -24.35 -6.74
N ASP A 377 14.96 -23.73 -6.43
CA ASP A 377 15.92 -23.24 -7.43
C ASP A 377 15.26 -22.26 -8.40
N VAL A 378 14.85 -21.10 -7.88
CA VAL A 378 14.13 -20.07 -8.64
C VAL A 378 14.87 -18.75 -8.61
N THR A 379 15.16 -18.19 -9.78
CA THR A 379 15.79 -16.89 -9.94
C THR A 379 14.82 -15.93 -10.64
N ILE A 380 14.53 -14.79 -10.01
CA ILE A 380 13.74 -13.69 -10.56
C ILE A 380 14.66 -12.47 -10.63
N ARG A 381 15.11 -12.09 -11.83
CA ARG A 381 16.09 -11.01 -11.98
C ARG A 381 15.88 -10.05 -13.13
N GLY A 382 16.29 -8.80 -12.96
CA GLY A 382 16.29 -7.80 -14.04
C GLY A 382 14.90 -7.44 -14.58
N ASN A 383 13.82 -7.86 -13.92
CA ASN A 383 12.46 -7.63 -14.43
C ASN A 383 11.98 -6.22 -14.08
N LEU A 384 11.17 -5.65 -14.97
CA LEU A 384 10.41 -4.42 -14.74
C LEU A 384 8.96 -4.78 -14.42
N PHE A 385 8.48 -4.33 -13.27
CA PHE A 385 7.10 -4.42 -12.84
C PHE A 385 6.55 -3.01 -12.74
N ASP A 386 5.61 -2.66 -13.61
CA ASP A 386 5.06 -1.31 -13.67
C ASP A 386 3.54 -1.41 -13.78
N ILE A 387 2.81 -0.84 -12.83
CA ILE A 387 1.34 -0.87 -12.90
C ILE A 387 0.79 -0.17 -14.15
N GLY A 388 1.51 0.80 -14.71
CA GLY A 388 1.11 1.55 -15.89
C GLY A 388 -0.29 2.14 -15.76
N GLU A 389 -1.13 1.93 -16.76
CA GLU A 389 -2.54 2.37 -16.75
C GLU A 389 -3.46 1.44 -15.95
N GLY A 390 -2.92 0.30 -15.51
CA GLY A 390 -3.63 -0.70 -14.73
C GLY A 390 -3.84 -0.31 -13.26
N GLY A 391 -4.55 -1.20 -12.55
CA GLY A 391 -4.73 -1.09 -11.12
C GLY A 391 -3.54 -1.63 -10.32
N PHE A 392 -3.52 -1.31 -9.03
CA PHE A 392 -2.52 -1.84 -8.11
C PHE A 392 -2.60 -3.37 -8.01
N THR A 393 -1.43 -4.01 -7.87
CA THR A 393 -1.27 -5.47 -7.84
C THR A 393 -0.36 -5.86 -6.70
N GLN A 394 -0.44 -7.11 -6.23
CA GLN A 394 0.70 -7.67 -5.52
C GLN A 394 1.77 -7.95 -6.58
N THR A 395 3.04 -7.62 -6.33
CA THR A 395 4.06 -7.74 -7.39
C THR A 395 4.64 -9.16 -7.40
N ILE A 396 5.57 -9.46 -6.49
CA ILE A 396 6.05 -10.83 -6.27
C ILE A 396 5.40 -11.32 -4.97
N PHE A 397 4.39 -12.17 -5.09
CA PHE A 397 3.65 -12.72 -3.97
C PHE A 397 3.85 -14.23 -3.89
N MET A 398 4.67 -14.65 -2.94
CA MET A 398 4.94 -16.05 -2.67
C MET A 398 4.36 -16.41 -1.32
N ARG A 399 3.28 -17.15 -1.28
CA ARG A 399 2.68 -17.63 -0.03
C ARG A 399 2.89 -19.12 0.07
N ASN A 400 3.17 -19.65 1.26
CA ASN A 400 3.32 -21.09 1.44
C ASN A 400 2.12 -21.63 2.22
N GLU A 401 0.99 -21.77 1.52
CA GLU A 401 -0.31 -22.03 2.15
C GLU A 401 -0.38 -23.34 2.92
N LEU A 402 0.39 -24.35 2.50
CA LEU A 402 0.42 -25.62 3.21
C LEU A 402 1.12 -25.46 4.57
N VAL A 403 2.18 -24.65 4.65
CA VAL A 403 2.90 -24.41 5.91
C VAL A 403 2.14 -23.43 6.79
N ASP A 404 1.72 -22.28 6.25
CA ASP A 404 1.09 -21.21 7.03
C ASP A 404 -0.29 -21.62 7.63
N LYS A 405 -0.98 -22.58 7.02
CA LYS A 405 -2.23 -23.18 7.55
C LYS A 405 -1.97 -24.36 8.48
N GLY A 406 -0.71 -24.71 8.76
CA GLY A 406 -0.33 -25.87 9.58
C GLY A 406 -0.66 -27.23 8.95
N LEU A 407 -0.81 -27.29 7.62
CA LEU A 407 -1.10 -28.52 6.87
C LEU A 407 0.17 -29.30 6.49
N ALA A 408 1.34 -28.66 6.54
CA ALA A 408 2.65 -29.24 6.31
C ALA A 408 3.73 -28.58 7.19
N GLY A 409 4.87 -29.25 7.34
CA GLY A 409 6.03 -28.76 8.08
C GLY A 409 7.15 -28.23 7.18
N ARG A 410 8.38 -28.22 7.73
CA ARG A 410 9.60 -27.70 7.08
C ARG A 410 9.98 -28.39 5.78
N GLU A 411 9.45 -29.58 5.53
CA GLU A 411 9.58 -30.30 4.26
C GLU A 411 8.93 -29.57 3.08
N MET A 412 7.96 -28.68 3.35
CA MET A 412 7.28 -27.87 2.34
C MET A 412 7.79 -26.43 2.27
N PHE A 413 8.87 -26.07 2.97
CA PHE A 413 9.51 -24.76 2.77
C PHE A 413 9.99 -24.65 1.33
N TYR A 414 9.79 -23.48 0.70
CA TYR A 414 10.47 -23.13 -0.55
C TYR A 414 11.99 -23.28 -0.38
N ARG A 415 12.73 -23.50 -1.47
CA ARG A 415 14.18 -23.74 -1.41
C ARG A 415 14.96 -22.94 -2.45
N ASP A 416 16.03 -22.29 -2.02
CA ASP A 416 17.05 -21.71 -2.91
C ASP A 416 16.46 -20.70 -3.92
N PHE A 417 15.97 -19.56 -3.42
CA PHE A 417 15.45 -18.47 -4.25
C PHE A 417 16.41 -17.29 -4.31
N VAL A 418 16.51 -16.69 -5.50
CA VAL A 418 17.20 -15.42 -5.75
C VAL A 418 16.22 -14.44 -6.38
N ILE A 419 16.05 -13.26 -5.77
CA ILE A 419 15.25 -12.15 -6.27
C ILE A 419 16.15 -10.93 -6.34
N GLU A 420 16.60 -10.56 -7.53
CA GLU A 420 17.64 -9.53 -7.67
C GLU A 420 17.45 -8.56 -8.83
N GLU A 421 17.92 -7.32 -8.67
CA GLU A 421 18.02 -6.38 -9.79
C GLU A 421 16.67 -6.07 -10.47
N ASN A 422 15.53 -6.28 -9.78
CA ASN A 422 14.21 -5.96 -10.30
C ASN A 422 13.81 -4.51 -9.95
N VAL A 423 13.05 -3.87 -10.84
CA VAL A 423 12.42 -2.56 -10.62
C VAL A 423 10.91 -2.76 -10.48
N ILE A 424 10.34 -2.28 -9.38
CA ILE A 424 8.92 -2.38 -9.04
C ILE A 424 8.36 -0.97 -8.84
N LEU A 425 7.45 -0.57 -9.72
CA LEU A 425 6.67 0.66 -9.66
C LEU A 425 5.20 0.26 -9.44
N ASN A 426 4.73 0.36 -8.20
CA ASN A 426 3.40 -0.14 -7.81
C ASN A 426 2.86 0.66 -6.62
N ASN A 427 1.62 0.43 -6.18
CA ASN A 427 1.08 1.00 -4.94
C ASN A 427 0.47 -0.09 -4.05
N HIS A 428 1.28 -1.08 -3.71
CA HIS A 428 0.83 -2.17 -2.86
C HIS A 428 1.94 -2.67 -1.95
N MET A 429 1.61 -2.94 -0.68
CA MET A 429 2.60 -3.26 0.35
C MET A 429 3.37 -4.55 0.05
N HIS A 430 2.74 -5.47 -0.70
CA HIS A 430 3.34 -6.70 -1.19
C HIS A 430 4.10 -6.47 -2.50
N GLY A 431 5.18 -5.68 -2.42
CA GLY A 431 6.15 -5.55 -3.52
C GLY A 431 6.94 -6.84 -3.69
N ILE A 432 7.63 -7.28 -2.64
CA ILE A 432 8.19 -8.63 -2.57
C ILE A 432 7.69 -9.26 -1.27
N ASN A 433 6.90 -10.31 -1.36
CA ASN A 433 6.38 -11.03 -0.21
C ASN A 433 6.74 -12.51 -0.32
N VAL A 434 7.52 -13.04 0.63
CA VAL A 434 7.99 -14.42 0.60
C VAL A 434 7.56 -15.16 1.86
N GLY A 435 6.80 -16.24 1.68
CA GLY A 435 6.41 -17.17 2.73
C GLY A 435 7.58 -18.02 3.24
N GLU A 436 7.27 -19.09 3.97
CA GLU A 436 8.24 -19.95 4.61
C GLU A 436 9.20 -20.61 3.58
N ILE A 437 10.49 -20.31 3.72
CA ILE A 437 11.55 -20.63 2.77
C ILE A 437 12.86 -20.95 3.50
N ASP A 438 13.72 -21.77 2.88
CA ASP A 438 15.08 -22.04 3.31
C ASP A 438 16.05 -21.77 2.15
N GLY A 439 16.91 -20.75 2.30
CA GLY A 439 17.81 -20.27 1.26
C GLY A 439 17.14 -19.20 0.40
N LEU A 440 17.17 -17.94 0.85
CA LEU A 440 16.60 -16.80 0.13
C LEU A 440 17.62 -15.66 0.02
N LEU A 441 17.85 -15.16 -1.18
CA LEU A 441 18.62 -13.94 -1.44
C LEU A 441 17.73 -12.90 -2.12
N ILE A 442 17.51 -11.76 -1.46
CA ILE A 442 16.84 -10.58 -2.04
C ILE A 442 17.86 -9.46 -2.12
N ARG A 443 18.30 -9.07 -3.33
CA ARG A 443 19.31 -8.01 -3.45
C ARG A 443 19.15 -7.04 -4.60
N ASN A 444 19.61 -5.80 -4.42
CA ASN A 444 19.66 -4.80 -5.49
C ASN A 444 18.32 -4.57 -6.20
N ASN A 445 17.17 -4.75 -5.53
CA ASN A 445 15.87 -4.41 -6.10
C ASN A 445 15.49 -2.96 -5.77
N THR A 446 14.74 -2.30 -6.65
CA THR A 446 14.15 -0.96 -6.41
C THR A 446 12.64 -1.07 -6.37
N LEU A 447 12.01 -0.71 -5.25
CA LEU A 447 10.57 -0.75 -5.02
C LEU A 447 10.07 0.66 -4.69
N LEU A 448 9.33 1.27 -5.61
CA LEU A 448 8.80 2.62 -5.45
C LEU A 448 7.28 2.64 -5.55
N GLU A 449 6.68 3.52 -4.74
CA GLU A 449 5.29 3.88 -4.86
C GLU A 449 5.06 4.70 -6.13
N THR A 450 4.05 4.33 -6.92
CA THR A 450 3.54 5.14 -8.04
C THR A 450 2.02 5.13 -8.05
N ARG A 451 1.40 6.18 -8.58
CA ARG A 451 -0.05 6.20 -8.80
C ARG A 451 -0.32 5.55 -10.17
N GLY A 452 -1.32 4.66 -10.23
CA GLY A 452 -1.72 4.06 -11.50
C GLY A 452 -2.52 5.04 -12.35
N GLY A 453 -2.91 4.61 -13.55
CA GLY A 453 -3.80 5.36 -14.43
C GLY A 453 -5.16 5.71 -13.77
N PRO A 454 -6.04 6.46 -14.44
CA PRO A 454 -7.35 6.87 -13.88
C PRO A 454 -8.29 5.69 -13.55
N GLN A 455 -7.96 4.48 -14.01
CA GLN A 455 -8.62 3.24 -13.63
C GLN A 455 -8.08 2.62 -12.32
N SER A 456 -7.07 3.22 -11.69
CA SER A 456 -6.59 2.77 -10.39
C SER A 456 -7.63 3.09 -9.32
N GLU A 457 -8.24 2.03 -8.81
CA GLU A 457 -9.28 2.12 -7.79
C GLU A 457 -8.76 2.87 -6.55
N PRO A 458 -9.44 3.94 -6.08
CA PRO A 458 -9.09 4.59 -4.83
C PRO A 458 -9.35 3.61 -3.68
N PHE A 459 -8.29 3.10 -3.07
CA PHE A 459 -8.41 2.18 -1.95
C PHE A 459 -8.46 2.93 -0.62
N GLU A 460 -9.59 2.86 0.06
CA GLU A 460 -9.67 3.18 1.48
C GLU A 460 -9.17 1.99 2.31
N GLY A 461 -8.08 2.17 3.07
CA GLY A 461 -7.85 1.39 4.29
C GLY A 461 -6.57 0.57 4.45
N ALA A 462 -5.72 0.38 3.43
CA ALA A 462 -4.37 -0.21 3.57
C ALA A 462 -3.54 -0.17 2.25
N LEU A 463 -3.36 1.01 1.64
CA LEU A 463 -2.30 1.18 0.63
C LEU A 463 -0.98 1.37 1.38
N GLY A 464 -0.16 0.33 1.41
CA GLY A 464 1.19 0.43 1.95
C GLY A 464 2.20 0.58 0.81
N ARG A 465 3.17 1.46 1.00
CA ARG A 465 4.37 1.57 0.15
C ARG A 465 4.93 0.18 -0.16
N PRO A 466 5.28 -0.12 -1.43
CA PRO A 466 5.92 -1.37 -1.80
C PRO A 466 7.10 -1.71 -0.88
N SER A 467 7.00 -2.86 -0.22
CA SER A 467 7.95 -3.30 0.81
C SER A 467 8.37 -4.75 0.57
N ILE A 468 9.47 -5.13 1.23
CA ILE A 468 9.94 -6.52 1.28
C ILE A 468 9.42 -7.15 2.57
N GLY A 469 8.56 -8.15 2.47
CA GLY A 469 8.09 -8.96 3.59
C GLY A 469 8.56 -10.41 3.43
N VAL A 470 9.14 -10.97 4.48
CA VAL A 470 9.53 -12.38 4.52
C VAL A 470 8.94 -13.02 5.78
N ALA A 471 8.41 -14.24 5.69
CA ALA A 471 7.86 -14.97 6.83
C ALA A 471 8.92 -15.16 7.93
N GLU A 472 8.53 -14.99 9.19
CA GLU A 472 9.45 -14.97 10.33
C GLU A 472 10.20 -16.31 10.52
N ASP A 473 9.57 -17.42 10.14
CA ASP A 473 10.12 -18.78 10.22
C ASP A 473 11.10 -19.12 9.08
N ALA A 474 11.33 -18.21 8.13
CA ALA A 474 12.27 -18.43 7.04
C ALA A 474 13.72 -18.58 7.53
N LEU A 475 14.53 -19.28 6.73
CA LEU A 475 15.88 -19.70 7.11
C LEU A 475 16.88 -19.31 6.03
N ASN A 476 18.12 -19.01 6.45
CA ASN A 476 19.22 -18.70 5.54
C ASN A 476 18.84 -17.59 4.56
N VAL A 477 18.37 -16.47 5.13
CA VAL A 477 17.84 -15.33 4.38
C VAL A 477 18.90 -14.23 4.30
N VAL A 478 19.08 -13.65 3.12
CA VAL A 478 19.95 -12.49 2.90
C VAL A 478 19.13 -11.40 2.21
N ILE A 479 19.03 -10.23 2.83
CA ILE A 479 18.33 -9.05 2.26
C ILE A 479 19.32 -7.88 2.25
N THR A 480 19.84 -7.53 1.08
CA THR A 480 20.90 -6.51 0.98
C THR A 480 20.87 -5.68 -0.28
N GLY A 481 21.29 -4.43 -0.23
CA GLY A 481 21.42 -3.60 -1.41
C GLY A 481 20.11 -3.14 -2.02
N ASN A 482 18.96 -3.29 -1.35
CA ASN A 482 17.66 -2.93 -1.92
C ASN A 482 17.29 -1.46 -1.61
N ALA A 483 16.58 -0.82 -2.54
CA ALA A 483 15.86 0.43 -2.34
C ALA A 483 14.37 0.10 -2.18
N THR A 484 13.78 0.32 -1.00
CA THR A 484 12.44 -0.21 -0.66
C THR A 484 11.65 0.70 0.27
N GLY A 485 10.32 0.64 0.24
CA GLY A 485 9.44 1.33 1.20
C GLY A 485 9.51 0.78 2.63
N GLY A 486 10.12 -0.38 2.82
CA GLY A 486 10.35 -0.97 4.15
C GLY A 486 10.68 -2.46 4.12
N LEU A 487 10.96 -2.99 5.31
CA LEU A 487 11.23 -4.41 5.57
C LEU A 487 10.25 -4.93 6.62
N ARG A 488 9.67 -6.12 6.40
CA ARG A 488 8.71 -6.77 7.31
C ARG A 488 9.13 -8.22 7.58
N GLY A 489 8.84 -8.69 8.79
CA GLY A 489 9.18 -10.03 9.27
C GLY A 489 10.59 -10.18 9.84
N PHE A 490 11.49 -9.23 9.62
CA PHE A 490 12.81 -9.26 10.26
C PHE A 490 12.75 -8.68 11.69
N SER A 491 13.05 -9.52 12.68
CA SER A 491 13.12 -9.17 14.10
C SER A 491 14.47 -9.48 14.75
N GLY A 492 15.45 -10.00 13.98
CA GLY A 492 16.77 -10.38 14.49
C GLY A 492 17.08 -11.87 14.36
N GLN A 493 16.37 -12.59 13.48
CA GLN A 493 16.54 -14.04 13.32
C GLN A 493 18.01 -14.41 13.05
N PRO A 494 18.57 -15.43 13.73
CA PRO A 494 20.00 -15.73 13.70
C PRO A 494 20.52 -16.22 12.34
N SER A 495 19.64 -16.79 11.50
CA SER A 495 20.00 -17.25 10.16
C SER A 495 19.81 -16.19 9.07
N TRP A 496 19.47 -14.95 9.45
CA TRP A 496 19.24 -13.85 8.52
C TRP A 496 20.43 -12.88 8.48
N GLN A 497 20.73 -12.38 7.30
CA GLN A 497 21.68 -11.30 7.08
C GLN A 497 20.96 -10.15 6.39
N VAL A 498 20.68 -9.08 7.14
CA VAL A 498 19.95 -7.91 6.64
C VAL A 498 20.83 -6.68 6.80
N GLY A 499 21.13 -5.98 5.70
CA GLY A 499 21.96 -4.78 5.78
C GLY A 499 22.20 -4.12 4.42
N GLY A 500 22.57 -2.83 4.43
CA GLY A 500 22.84 -2.07 3.21
C GLY A 500 21.60 -1.86 2.33
N ASN A 501 20.41 -1.71 2.93
CA ASN A 501 19.18 -1.38 2.20
C ASN A 501 18.83 0.09 2.46
N ALA A 502 18.37 0.81 1.44
CA ALA A 502 17.79 2.15 1.57
C ALA A 502 16.28 2.04 1.80
N VAL A 503 15.80 2.62 2.89
CA VAL A 503 14.37 2.82 3.12
C VAL A 503 13.97 4.15 2.48
N LEU A 504 12.98 4.11 1.58
CA LEU A 504 12.56 5.24 0.77
C LEU A 504 11.08 5.56 0.98
N GLN A 505 10.70 6.82 0.81
CA GLN A 505 9.31 7.28 1.00
C GLN A 505 8.97 8.52 0.13
N PRO A 506 7.71 8.69 -0.29
CA PRO A 506 7.25 9.87 -1.02
C PRO A 506 6.52 10.91 -0.15
N ASP A 507 6.26 10.64 1.13
CA ASP A 507 5.29 11.35 1.97
C ASP A 507 5.84 12.61 2.64
N ASP A 508 7.06 12.56 3.17
CA ASP A 508 7.68 13.63 3.95
C ASP A 508 8.97 14.10 3.28
N PRO A 509 8.95 15.22 2.53
CA PRO A 509 10.13 15.79 1.90
C PRO A 509 11.27 16.18 2.85
N SER A 510 11.02 16.22 4.16
CA SER A 510 12.02 16.55 5.18
C SER A 510 12.63 15.31 5.86
N ALA A 511 12.01 14.14 5.71
CA ALA A 511 12.49 12.90 6.30
C ALA A 511 13.50 12.19 5.40
N PRO A 512 14.47 11.45 5.98
CA PRO A 512 15.40 10.63 5.21
C PRO A 512 14.69 9.67 4.26
N GLY A 513 15.31 9.40 3.11
CA GLY A 513 14.77 8.50 2.12
C GLY A 513 13.68 9.10 1.23
N PHE A 514 13.46 10.42 1.29
CA PHE A 514 12.54 11.07 0.36
C PHE A 514 12.94 10.79 -1.09
N TYR A 515 11.96 10.48 -1.94
CA TYR A 515 12.19 10.15 -3.35
C TYR A 515 12.91 11.27 -4.10
N GLY A 516 12.55 12.53 -3.83
CA GLY A 516 13.23 13.69 -4.41
C GLY A 516 14.72 13.75 -4.07
N ASP A 517 15.14 13.27 -2.90
CA ASP A 517 16.57 13.28 -2.51
C ASP A 517 17.36 12.08 -3.05
N SER A 518 16.67 11.14 -3.70
CA SER A 518 17.22 9.85 -4.13
C SER A 518 17.21 9.68 -5.65
N PHE A 519 16.24 10.29 -6.34
CA PHE A 519 16.05 10.16 -7.79
C PHE A 519 15.86 11.52 -8.46
N VAL A 520 16.12 11.56 -9.77
CA VAL A 520 15.83 12.72 -10.60
C VAL A 520 14.31 12.89 -10.64
N ALA A 521 13.83 14.07 -10.24
CA ALA A 521 12.42 14.29 -9.91
C ALA A 521 11.48 14.02 -11.09
N SER A 522 11.86 14.45 -12.30
CA SER A 522 11.08 14.23 -13.52
C SER A 522 11.08 12.78 -14.03
N THR A 523 11.64 11.83 -13.28
CA THR A 523 11.67 10.40 -13.64
C THR A 523 10.94 9.53 -12.61
N LEU A 524 10.38 10.15 -11.57
CA LEU A 524 9.59 9.45 -10.57
C LEU A 524 8.32 8.91 -11.23
N GLY A 525 8.02 7.63 -11.00
CA GLY A 525 6.82 6.97 -11.54
C GLY A 525 6.93 6.53 -13.01
N GLU A 526 8.10 6.67 -13.65
CA GLU A 526 8.29 6.39 -15.08
C GLU A 526 9.25 5.21 -15.33
N ALA A 527 9.02 4.48 -16.43
CA ALA A 527 9.99 3.56 -16.98
C ALA A 527 11.27 4.33 -17.39
N GLY A 528 12.42 3.97 -16.81
CA GLY A 528 13.66 4.74 -16.97
C GLY A 528 14.01 5.65 -15.78
N LEU A 529 13.56 5.29 -14.57
CA LEU A 529 13.96 5.88 -13.29
C LEU A 529 15.47 6.19 -13.23
N ALA A 530 15.82 7.45 -12.94
CA ALA A 530 17.21 7.90 -12.85
C ALA A 530 17.60 8.22 -11.42
N VAL A 531 18.67 7.58 -10.94
CA VAL A 531 19.27 7.87 -9.63
C VAL A 531 19.83 9.30 -9.62
N LEU A 532 19.58 10.04 -8.53
CA LEU A 532 20.15 11.38 -8.33
C LEU A 532 21.61 11.25 -7.86
N PRO A 533 22.60 11.80 -8.61
CA PRO A 533 23.99 11.77 -8.17
C PRO A 533 24.18 12.47 -6.81
N GLY A 534 24.85 11.79 -5.87
CA GLY A 534 25.04 12.24 -4.50
C GLY A 534 23.83 12.03 -3.57
N GLY A 535 22.70 11.55 -4.09
CA GLY A 535 21.51 11.15 -3.33
C GLY A 535 21.71 9.88 -2.52
N LEU A 536 20.73 9.50 -1.70
CA LEU A 536 20.85 8.34 -0.79
C LEU A 536 21.18 7.04 -1.54
N VAL A 537 20.44 6.75 -2.60
CA VAL A 537 20.59 5.54 -3.42
C VAL A 537 21.98 5.47 -4.07
N ASP A 538 22.46 6.58 -4.64
CA ASP A 538 23.81 6.69 -5.24
C ASP A 538 24.91 6.48 -4.19
N ARG A 539 24.80 7.14 -3.03
CA ARG A 539 25.82 7.05 -1.96
C ARG A 539 25.97 5.65 -1.40
N LEU A 540 24.86 4.91 -1.30
CA LEU A 540 24.88 3.53 -0.80
C LEU A 540 25.19 2.51 -1.92
N GLY A 541 25.03 2.88 -3.20
CA GLY A 541 25.21 1.97 -4.33
C GLY A 541 24.18 0.84 -4.33
N VAL A 542 22.93 1.18 -4.02
CA VAL A 542 21.82 0.23 -3.82
C VAL A 542 20.75 0.39 -4.88
N GLY A 543 19.85 -0.58 -4.96
CA GLY A 543 18.73 -0.61 -5.90
C GLY A 543 19.13 -0.99 -7.31
N ALA A 544 18.12 -1.38 -8.09
CA ALA A 544 18.22 -1.54 -9.53
C ALA A 544 17.99 -0.19 -10.22
N ALA A 545 18.75 0.07 -11.28
CA ALA A 545 18.43 1.14 -12.21
C ALA A 545 17.58 0.56 -13.35
N ALA A 546 16.57 1.31 -13.80
CA ALA A 546 15.96 1.02 -15.10
C ALA A 546 16.98 1.31 -16.22
N GLU A 547 16.90 0.58 -17.34
CA GLU A 547 17.83 0.79 -18.45
C GLU A 547 17.90 2.27 -18.86
N ALA A 548 19.11 2.72 -19.22
CA ALA A 548 19.29 4.07 -19.71
C ALA A 548 18.56 4.22 -21.06
N PRO A 549 17.58 5.14 -21.18
CA PRO A 549 16.82 5.27 -22.41
C PRO A 549 17.72 5.70 -23.58
N GLN A 550 17.43 5.16 -24.76
CA GLN A 550 18.13 5.54 -26.00
C GLN A 550 17.52 6.81 -26.61
N GLY A 551 18.31 7.54 -27.39
CA GLY A 551 17.88 8.81 -27.99
C GLY A 551 17.97 10.00 -27.05
N LEU A 552 17.32 11.11 -27.43
CA LEU A 552 17.29 12.34 -26.67
C LEU A 552 16.19 12.27 -25.61
N VAL A 553 16.56 12.42 -24.34
CA VAL A 553 15.65 12.38 -23.20
C VAL A 553 15.82 13.64 -22.36
N ALA A 554 14.72 14.37 -22.19
CA ALA A 554 14.64 15.49 -21.27
C ALA A 554 14.48 14.95 -19.84
N ARG A 555 15.30 15.46 -18.92
CA ARG A 555 15.20 15.15 -17.50
C ARG A 555 15.62 16.36 -16.70
N PHE A 556 14.93 16.56 -15.58
CA PHE A 556 15.31 17.58 -14.63
C PHE A 556 15.03 17.20 -13.19
N HIS A 557 15.79 17.83 -12.31
CA HIS A 557 15.59 17.75 -10.88
C HIS A 557 15.22 19.15 -10.35
N VAL A 558 14.42 19.17 -9.28
CA VAL A 558 13.93 20.39 -8.65
C VAL A 558 14.25 20.35 -7.18
N THR A 559 14.90 21.39 -6.67
CA THR A 559 15.19 21.52 -5.24
C THR A 559 14.58 22.80 -4.67
N ALA A 560 14.06 22.73 -3.46
CA ALA A 560 13.69 23.92 -2.71
C ALA A 560 14.93 24.69 -2.28
N GLU A 561 14.85 26.03 -2.28
CA GLU A 561 15.91 26.85 -1.73
C GLU A 561 15.76 26.97 -0.21
N PRO A 562 16.81 26.68 0.58
CA PRO A 562 16.76 26.89 2.03
C PRO A 562 16.44 28.34 2.40
N GLY A 563 15.38 28.53 3.20
CA GLY A 563 14.95 29.84 3.68
C GLY A 563 14.08 30.65 2.72
N GLU A 564 13.80 30.15 1.51
CA GLU A 564 12.89 30.79 0.54
C GLU A 564 11.82 29.79 0.07
N ALA A 565 10.72 29.67 0.82
CA ALA A 565 9.67 28.66 0.59
C ALA A 565 9.06 28.69 -0.84
N ALA A 566 9.06 29.84 -1.49
CA ALA A 566 8.53 30.04 -2.85
C ALA A 566 9.58 29.85 -3.97
N LEU A 567 10.86 29.74 -3.63
CA LEU A 567 11.93 29.62 -4.62
C LEU A 567 12.28 28.16 -4.89
N ARG A 568 12.43 27.82 -6.17
CA ARG A 568 12.88 26.51 -6.63
C ARG A 568 14.09 26.67 -7.56
N VAL A 569 15.01 25.72 -7.46
CA VAL A 569 16.13 25.55 -8.41
C VAL A 569 15.77 24.43 -9.37
N PHE A 570 15.81 24.73 -10.67
CA PHE A 570 15.53 23.79 -11.74
C PHE A 570 16.83 23.40 -12.44
N ASP A 571 17.13 22.11 -12.49
CA ASP A 571 18.38 21.58 -13.01
C ASP A 571 18.15 20.53 -14.11
N ALA A 572 18.41 20.91 -15.36
CA ALA A 572 18.28 20.04 -16.52
C ALA A 572 19.56 19.27 -16.88
N ARG A 573 20.62 19.32 -16.06
CA ARG A 573 21.89 18.62 -16.34
C ARG A 573 21.76 17.10 -16.41
N HIS A 574 20.64 16.55 -15.94
CA HIS A 574 20.31 15.13 -15.96
C HIS A 574 19.76 14.64 -17.31
N SER A 575 19.52 15.56 -18.26
CA SER A 575 19.10 15.22 -19.62
C SER A 575 20.20 14.47 -20.39
N LEU A 576 19.82 13.54 -21.27
CA LEU A 576 20.75 12.66 -21.98
C LEU A 576 20.44 12.60 -23.49
N LEU A 577 21.47 12.29 -24.28
CA LEU A 577 21.41 11.83 -25.66
C LEU A 577 22.25 10.56 -25.75
N ASP A 578 21.60 9.41 -25.97
CA ASP A 578 22.26 8.10 -26.09
C ASP A 578 23.19 7.79 -24.91
N GLY A 579 22.71 8.07 -23.69
CA GLY A 579 23.46 7.87 -22.44
C GLY A 579 24.54 8.92 -22.13
N ALA A 580 24.72 9.94 -22.98
CA ALA A 580 25.70 11.02 -22.79
C ALA A 580 25.04 12.40 -22.65
N PRO A 581 25.73 13.42 -22.09
CA PRO A 581 25.19 14.79 -22.07
C PRO A 581 24.86 15.32 -23.48
N PRO A 582 23.75 16.06 -23.67
CA PRO A 582 23.43 16.70 -24.93
C PRO A 582 24.56 17.61 -25.45
N PRO A 583 24.74 17.72 -26.78
CA PRO A 583 25.82 18.52 -27.36
C PRO A 583 25.69 20.01 -27.04
N ALA A 584 26.83 20.71 -27.10
CA ALA A 584 26.86 22.17 -26.97
C ALA A 584 25.95 22.84 -28.02
N GLY A 585 25.23 23.87 -27.59
CA GLY A 585 24.23 24.57 -28.41
C GLY A 585 22.80 24.03 -28.27
N THR A 586 22.59 22.99 -27.47
CA THR A 586 21.25 22.56 -27.03
C THR A 586 20.56 23.68 -26.25
N ARG A 587 19.30 23.96 -26.58
CA ARG A 587 18.45 24.92 -25.84
C ARG A 587 17.60 24.18 -24.82
N TYR A 588 17.45 24.80 -23.64
CA TYR A 588 16.70 24.30 -22.50
C TYR A 588 15.61 25.32 -22.19
N GLU A 589 14.41 25.10 -22.71
CA GLU A 589 13.27 26.00 -22.59
C GLU A 589 12.36 25.52 -21.47
N TRP A 590 11.92 26.42 -20.59
CA TRP A 590 11.09 26.11 -19.43
C TRP A 590 9.76 26.84 -19.48
N SER A 591 8.71 26.14 -19.05
CA SER A 591 7.40 26.68 -18.68
C SER A 591 7.12 26.26 -17.24
N PHE A 592 6.80 27.21 -16.35
CA PHE A 592 6.73 26.93 -14.91
C PHE A 592 5.33 26.65 -14.37
N GLY A 593 4.29 26.65 -15.20
CA GLY A 593 2.89 26.46 -14.77
C GLY A 593 2.18 27.76 -14.39
N ASP A 594 2.91 28.76 -13.88
CA ASP A 594 2.39 30.09 -13.49
C ASP A 594 2.27 31.10 -14.66
N GLY A 595 2.36 30.61 -15.90
CA GLY A 595 2.39 31.42 -17.13
C GLY A 595 3.74 32.06 -17.47
N SER A 596 4.74 31.97 -16.59
CA SER A 596 6.10 32.44 -16.87
C SER A 596 6.93 31.39 -17.62
N ARG A 597 7.99 31.88 -18.30
CA ARG A 597 8.91 31.06 -19.10
C ARG A 597 10.34 31.54 -18.96
N ALA A 598 11.29 30.62 -19.07
CA ALA A 598 12.71 30.94 -19.06
C ALA A 598 13.52 30.03 -20.00
N GLU A 599 14.78 30.39 -20.25
CA GLU A 599 15.73 29.55 -20.98
C GLU A 599 17.02 29.42 -20.15
N GLY A 600 17.52 28.19 -19.98
CA GLY A 600 18.74 27.92 -19.24
C GLY A 600 18.83 26.48 -18.76
N MET A 601 20.05 25.94 -18.68
CA MET A 601 20.29 24.57 -18.22
C MET A 601 20.09 24.42 -16.70
N VAL A 602 20.45 25.45 -15.93
CA VAL A 602 20.17 25.54 -14.49
C VAL A 602 19.69 26.96 -14.21
N LEU A 603 18.57 27.10 -13.50
CA LEU A 603 17.99 28.40 -13.17
C LEU A 603 17.24 28.37 -11.83
N ARG A 604 16.83 29.56 -11.37
CA ARG A 604 16.02 29.76 -10.17
C ARG A 604 14.72 30.44 -10.57
N HIS A 605 13.60 29.99 -10.02
CA HIS A 605 12.29 30.58 -10.26
C HIS A 605 11.52 30.71 -8.94
N ALA A 606 10.88 31.87 -8.75
CA ALA A 606 10.13 32.20 -7.54
C ALA A 606 8.64 32.27 -7.89
N TYR A 607 7.83 31.47 -7.21
CA TYR A 607 6.39 31.44 -7.41
C TYR A 607 5.71 32.54 -6.57
N ALA A 608 4.76 33.24 -7.18
CA ALA A 608 3.98 34.25 -6.47
C ALA A 608 2.86 33.63 -5.61
N GLU A 609 2.35 32.49 -6.05
CA GLU A 609 1.21 31.79 -5.46
C GLU A 609 1.63 30.37 -5.07
N GLY A 610 1.11 29.89 -3.94
CA GLY A 610 1.22 28.48 -3.55
C GLY A 610 0.36 27.58 -4.43
N GLY A 611 0.50 26.27 -4.26
CA GLY A 611 -0.22 25.24 -5.01
C GLY A 611 0.66 24.46 -6.00
N ALA A 612 0.02 23.58 -6.75
CA ALA A 612 0.64 22.73 -7.76
C ALA A 612 0.88 23.52 -9.06
N HIS A 613 2.11 23.46 -9.58
CA HIS A 613 2.46 24.11 -10.85
C HIS A 613 3.05 23.11 -11.85
N ASP A 614 2.41 22.94 -13.01
CA ASP A 614 2.88 22.04 -14.07
C ASP A 614 4.13 22.60 -14.77
N VAL A 615 5.30 22.10 -14.36
CA VAL A 615 6.57 22.51 -14.95
C VAL A 615 6.91 21.63 -16.14
N VAL A 616 7.25 22.25 -17.27
CA VAL A 616 7.67 21.57 -18.50
C VAL A 616 9.05 22.06 -18.94
N LEU A 617 9.97 21.12 -19.14
CA LEU A 617 11.25 21.31 -19.81
C LEU A 617 11.14 20.86 -21.27
N THR A 618 11.55 21.70 -22.21
CA THR A 618 11.71 21.36 -23.62
C THR A 618 13.18 21.49 -24.03
N LEU A 619 13.76 20.39 -24.51
CA LEU A 619 15.08 20.37 -25.15
C LEU A 619 14.96 20.59 -26.65
N ARG A 620 15.87 21.40 -27.22
CA ARG A 620 16.06 21.49 -28.68
C ARG A 620 17.52 21.34 -29.04
N LEU A 621 17.85 20.27 -29.75
CA LEU A 621 19.19 20.05 -30.27
C LEU A 621 19.48 20.96 -31.48
N PRO A 622 20.76 21.24 -31.76
CA PRO A 622 21.15 22.00 -32.95
C PRO A 622 20.71 21.39 -34.29
N ASP A 623 20.47 20.08 -34.33
CA ASP A 623 19.99 19.34 -35.51
C ASP A 623 18.46 19.37 -35.68
N GLY A 624 17.74 20.01 -34.76
CA GLY A 624 16.29 20.17 -34.79
C GLY A 624 15.50 19.10 -34.01
N ARG A 625 16.15 18.06 -33.48
CA ARG A 625 15.47 17.09 -32.58
C ARG A 625 15.03 17.78 -31.29
N ARG A 626 13.92 17.29 -30.72
CA ARG A 626 13.33 17.81 -29.49
C ARG A 626 12.91 16.69 -28.54
N ALA A 627 12.93 16.97 -27.24
CA ALA A 627 12.38 16.10 -26.19
C ALA A 627 11.76 16.98 -25.10
N GLU A 628 10.77 16.46 -24.39
CA GLU A 628 10.06 17.18 -23.34
C GLU A 628 9.94 16.31 -22.08
N ALA A 629 9.91 16.95 -20.91
CA ALA A 629 9.63 16.31 -19.63
C ALA A 629 8.75 17.25 -18.79
N GLY A 630 7.79 16.68 -18.06
CA GLY A 630 6.86 17.41 -17.20
C GLY A 630 6.91 16.90 -15.76
N LEU A 631 6.66 17.78 -14.79
CA LEU A 631 6.48 17.41 -13.37
C LEU A 631 5.64 18.50 -12.68
N PRO A 632 4.55 18.15 -11.96
CA PRO A 632 3.90 19.08 -11.06
C PRO A 632 4.81 19.41 -9.87
N VAL A 633 5.03 20.70 -9.61
CA VAL A 633 5.84 21.20 -8.49
C VAL A 633 4.95 21.89 -7.48
N GLU A 634 4.90 21.35 -6.26
CA GLU A 634 4.14 21.91 -5.15
C GLU A 634 4.88 23.07 -4.46
N ILE A 635 4.18 24.18 -4.27
CA ILE A 635 4.64 25.38 -3.55
C ILE A 635 3.76 25.61 -2.32
N ALA A 636 4.35 25.67 -1.13
CA ALA A 636 3.59 25.91 0.10
C ALA A 636 2.94 27.30 0.12
N ALA A 637 1.66 27.38 0.54
CA ALA A 637 0.95 28.64 0.76
C ALA A 637 1.46 29.36 2.03
N PRO A 638 1.39 30.71 2.10
CA PRO A 638 1.84 31.45 3.27
C PRO A 638 0.88 31.26 4.46
N GLU A 639 1.38 30.63 5.52
CA GLU A 639 0.70 30.49 6.81
C GLU A 639 0.67 31.84 7.55
N LEU A 640 -0.52 32.35 7.91
CA LEU A 640 -0.66 33.65 8.58
C LEU A 640 -0.38 33.57 10.08
N TRP A 641 -0.95 32.55 10.73
CA TRP A 641 -0.73 32.29 12.14
C TRP A 641 -1.16 30.86 12.49
N SER A 642 -0.34 30.15 13.24
CA SER A 642 -0.70 28.83 13.77
C SER A 642 -0.04 28.55 15.11
N PHE A 643 -0.61 27.58 15.80
CA PHE A 643 0.12 26.75 16.72
C PHE A 643 -0.23 25.29 16.42
N ALA A 644 0.80 24.51 16.11
CA ALA A 644 0.75 23.06 16.08
C ALA A 644 1.69 22.54 17.18
N GLU A 645 1.76 21.22 17.32
CA GLU A 645 2.46 20.39 18.32
C GLU A 645 3.99 20.61 18.43
N ALA A 646 4.49 21.81 18.12
CA ALA A 646 5.87 22.27 18.22
C ALA A 646 6.00 23.39 19.28
N GLY A 647 5.66 23.09 20.54
CA GLY A 647 6.26 23.80 21.68
C GLY A 647 5.37 24.60 22.65
N ARG A 648 4.04 24.40 22.68
CA ARG A 648 3.18 24.95 23.76
C ARG A 648 2.16 23.99 24.40
N GLY A 649 2.06 22.75 23.93
CA GLY A 649 1.04 21.80 24.39
C GLY A 649 -0.38 22.21 23.98
N ALA A 650 -1.33 21.29 24.10
CA ALA A 650 -2.74 21.54 23.85
C ALA A 650 -3.25 22.75 24.67
N LEU A 651 -3.98 23.67 24.04
CA LEU A 651 -4.52 24.84 24.71
C LEU A 651 -5.76 24.45 25.54
N ASP A 652 -5.59 24.37 26.85
CA ASP A 652 -6.69 24.22 27.80
C ASP A 652 -7.43 25.55 27.97
N LEU A 653 -8.73 25.57 27.63
CA LEU A 653 -9.51 26.80 27.62
C LEU A 653 -9.86 27.29 29.04
N GLY A 654 -9.82 26.43 30.05
CA GLY A 654 -10.02 26.79 31.46
C GLY A 654 -11.17 27.77 31.72
N ARG A 655 -10.94 28.81 32.54
CA ARG A 655 -11.89 29.92 32.77
C ARG A 655 -11.30 31.24 32.28
N GLY A 656 -12.02 31.95 31.41
CA GLY A 656 -11.60 33.25 30.88
C GLY A 656 -10.89 33.15 29.53
N VAL A 657 -9.87 33.97 29.27
CA VAL A 657 -9.07 33.90 28.04
C VAL A 657 -7.82 33.07 28.29
N ALA A 658 -7.66 31.98 27.54
CA ALA A 658 -6.50 31.10 27.59
C ALA A 658 -5.35 31.61 26.71
N LEU A 659 -5.68 32.25 25.57
CA LEU A 659 -4.71 32.84 24.65
C LEU A 659 -5.31 34.03 23.90
N GLU A 660 -4.50 35.07 23.65
CA GLU A 660 -4.83 36.23 22.83
C GLU A 660 -3.85 36.36 21.66
N VAL A 661 -4.37 36.62 20.47
CA VAL A 661 -3.60 36.88 19.24
C VAL A 661 -3.97 38.26 18.73
N ALA A 662 -2.95 39.11 18.57
CA ALA A 662 -3.17 40.50 18.19
C ALA A 662 -3.97 40.58 16.89
N ARG A 663 -5.02 41.42 16.85
CA ARG A 663 -5.89 41.58 15.66
C ARG A 663 -5.10 41.90 14.39
N ALA A 664 -3.97 42.60 14.53
CA ALA A 664 -3.09 42.94 13.41
C ALA A 664 -2.46 41.70 12.74
N GLU A 665 -2.21 40.62 13.48
CA GLU A 665 -1.62 39.37 12.96
C GLU A 665 -2.64 38.58 12.12
N VAL A 666 -3.93 38.67 12.46
CA VAL A 666 -5.03 38.01 11.74
C VAL A 666 -5.76 38.94 10.77
N ALA A 667 -5.36 40.20 10.68
CA ALA A 667 -6.00 41.21 9.82
C ALA A 667 -5.98 40.87 8.32
N PRO A 668 -4.93 40.23 7.74
CA PRO A 668 -4.92 39.86 6.33
C PRO A 668 -6.10 38.95 5.93
N MET A 669 -6.53 38.05 6.82
CA MET A 669 -7.68 37.16 6.61
C MET A 669 -9.00 37.93 6.45
N LEU A 670 -9.18 39.06 7.14
CA LEU A 670 -10.39 39.90 7.04
C LEU A 670 -10.51 40.62 5.68
N THR A 671 -9.48 40.52 4.85
CA THR A 671 -9.42 41.06 3.49
C THR A 671 -9.27 40.01 2.41
N ALA A 672 -9.15 38.73 2.78
CA ALA A 672 -8.94 37.64 1.83
C ALA A 672 -10.23 37.29 1.08
N GLU A 673 -10.08 36.91 -0.19
CA GLU A 673 -11.17 36.32 -0.99
C GLU A 673 -11.37 34.84 -0.61
N GLU A 674 -10.34 34.21 -0.05
CA GLU A 674 -10.31 32.83 0.42
C GLU A 674 -9.54 32.69 1.75
N TYR A 675 -10.10 31.95 2.70
CA TYR A 675 -9.41 31.63 3.96
C TYR A 675 -9.88 30.32 4.58
N GLU A 676 -9.02 29.71 5.40
CA GLU A 676 -9.38 28.57 6.24
C GLU A 676 -9.02 28.83 7.71
N ILE A 677 -9.93 28.45 8.62
CA ILE A 677 -9.70 28.31 10.05
C ILE A 677 -9.77 26.82 10.39
N ALA A 678 -8.61 26.19 10.58
CA ALA A 678 -8.51 24.79 10.95
C ALA A 678 -8.14 24.66 12.42
N PHE A 679 -8.78 23.73 13.13
CA PHE A 679 -8.44 23.43 14.52
C PHE A 679 -8.84 22.02 14.91
N ALA A 680 -8.12 21.46 15.88
CA ALA A 680 -8.48 20.19 16.50
C ALA A 680 -9.01 20.44 17.92
N VAL A 681 -10.16 19.86 18.25
CA VAL A 681 -10.83 20.02 19.56
C VAL A 681 -11.09 18.68 20.20
N ALA A 682 -10.84 18.57 21.51
CA ALA A 682 -11.19 17.40 22.31
C ALA A 682 -11.72 17.83 23.68
N GLY A 683 -12.86 17.29 24.10
CA GLY A 683 -13.43 17.64 25.41
C GLY A 683 -14.88 17.26 25.57
N ARG A 684 -15.48 17.66 26.70
CA ARG A 684 -16.89 17.39 27.02
C ARG A 684 -17.59 18.70 27.38
N GLY A 685 -18.93 18.68 27.37
CA GLY A 685 -19.72 19.84 27.81
C GLY A 685 -19.94 20.90 26.71
N ALA A 686 -20.26 22.13 27.13
CA ALA A 686 -20.69 23.21 26.24
C ALA A 686 -20.07 24.54 26.67
N GLY A 687 -19.69 25.37 25.70
CA GLY A 687 -19.08 26.67 25.96
C GLY A 687 -18.30 27.20 24.76
N GLU A 688 -17.69 28.37 24.94
CA GLU A 688 -16.94 29.05 23.88
C GLU A 688 -15.54 28.44 23.65
N LEU A 689 -15.13 28.36 22.39
CA LEU A 689 -13.81 27.92 21.96
C LEU A 689 -12.90 29.12 21.69
N PHE A 690 -13.29 29.96 20.72
CA PHE A 690 -12.54 31.16 20.35
C PHE A 690 -13.44 32.18 19.67
N ARG A 691 -13.01 33.45 19.67
CA ARG A 691 -13.72 34.55 19.00
C ARG A 691 -12.77 35.62 18.50
N LEU A 692 -13.15 36.26 17.40
CA LEU A 692 -12.67 37.59 17.04
C LEU A 692 -13.87 38.53 17.10
N GLN A 693 -13.94 39.37 18.14
CA GLN A 693 -15.13 40.17 18.39
C GLN A 693 -15.43 41.11 17.21
N GLY A 694 -16.72 41.14 16.85
CA GLY A 694 -17.24 41.88 15.70
C GLY A 694 -17.13 41.11 14.38
N SER A 695 -16.35 40.03 14.30
CA SER A 695 -16.09 39.28 13.07
C SER A 695 -16.61 37.84 13.13
N PHE A 696 -16.16 37.00 14.08
CA PHE A 696 -16.66 35.62 14.21
C PHE A 696 -16.51 35.03 15.62
N SER A 697 -17.20 33.92 15.88
CA SER A 697 -17.08 33.13 17.12
C SER A 697 -17.39 31.66 16.89
N ALA A 698 -16.65 30.77 17.56
CA ALA A 698 -16.86 29.33 17.59
C ALA A 698 -17.21 28.88 19.02
N GLN A 699 -18.28 28.09 19.17
CA GLN A 699 -18.71 27.56 20.47
C GLN A 699 -19.33 26.17 20.33
N ILE A 700 -19.24 25.35 21.38
CA ILE A 700 -19.97 24.09 21.49
C ILE A 700 -21.29 24.35 22.25
N ASP A 701 -22.43 23.98 21.66
CA ASP A 701 -23.74 24.12 22.29
C ASP A 701 -24.04 23.00 23.30
N ARG A 702 -25.17 23.09 24.02
CA ARG A 702 -25.54 22.09 25.05
C ARG A 702 -25.82 20.68 24.50
N SER A 703 -26.01 20.55 23.18
CA SER A 703 -26.12 19.26 22.50
C SER A 703 -24.77 18.73 22.02
N GLY A 704 -23.67 19.43 22.32
CA GLY A 704 -22.32 19.06 21.92
C GLY A 704 -21.97 19.48 20.50
N ARG A 705 -22.84 20.20 19.77
CA ARG A 705 -22.57 20.59 18.38
C ARG A 705 -21.76 21.88 18.32
N LEU A 706 -20.83 21.97 17.38
CA LEU A 706 -20.15 23.23 17.08
C LEU A 706 -21.13 24.19 16.44
N VAL A 707 -21.10 25.43 16.89
CA VAL A 707 -21.82 26.56 16.32
C VAL A 707 -20.78 27.61 15.98
N PHE A 708 -20.62 27.87 14.68
CA PHE A 708 -19.82 28.97 14.18
C PHE A 708 -20.72 30.11 13.74
N ARG A 709 -20.38 31.33 14.14
CA ARG A 709 -21.05 32.56 13.72
C ARG A 709 -20.03 33.47 13.07
N ALA A 710 -20.34 33.96 11.88
CA ALA A 710 -19.57 34.95 11.16
C ALA A 710 -20.46 36.16 10.87
N SER A 711 -19.95 37.36 11.08
CA SER A 711 -20.61 38.62 10.72
C SER A 711 -19.88 39.22 9.53
N ASP A 712 -20.61 39.66 8.51
CA ASP A 712 -20.06 40.34 7.35
C ASP A 712 -19.94 41.86 7.57
N ALA A 713 -19.35 42.56 6.60
CA ALA A 713 -19.21 44.03 6.65
C ALA A 713 -20.55 44.81 6.68
N ALA A 714 -21.67 44.18 6.32
CA ALA A 714 -23.02 44.77 6.44
C ALA A 714 -23.65 44.51 7.83
N GLY A 715 -23.03 43.66 8.65
CA GLY A 715 -23.53 43.23 9.95
C GLY A 715 -24.53 42.08 9.88
N GLU A 716 -24.67 41.43 8.72
CA GLU A 716 -25.46 40.20 8.56
C GLU A 716 -24.68 39.03 9.18
N GLU A 717 -25.36 38.15 9.91
CA GLU A 717 -24.75 37.03 10.62
C GLU A 717 -25.05 35.70 9.90
N THR A 718 -24.00 35.03 9.43
CA THR A 718 -24.06 33.65 8.93
C THR A 718 -23.76 32.68 10.09
N ARG A 719 -24.58 31.64 10.23
CA ARG A 719 -24.49 30.66 11.32
C ARG A 719 -24.41 29.23 10.79
N LEU A 720 -23.26 28.57 11.01
CA LEU A 720 -23.05 27.16 10.71
C LEU A 720 -23.14 26.32 11.98
N VAL A 721 -23.69 25.10 11.88
CA VAL A 721 -23.80 24.16 13.00
C VAL A 721 -23.34 22.78 12.55
N SER A 722 -22.50 22.11 13.33
CA SER A 722 -22.11 20.73 13.03
C SER A 722 -23.30 19.77 13.12
N GLY A 723 -23.28 18.68 12.33
CA GLY A 723 -24.28 17.60 12.39
C GLY A 723 -24.22 16.81 13.70
N PRO A 724 -23.24 15.89 13.87
CA PRO A 724 -23.01 15.19 15.13
C PRO A 724 -22.39 16.10 16.20
N GLY A 725 -22.47 15.66 17.46
CA GLY A 725 -21.88 16.36 18.60
C GLY A 725 -20.40 16.04 18.77
N LEU A 726 -19.57 17.09 18.90
CA LEU A 726 -18.11 17.03 19.07
C LEU A 726 -17.67 16.98 20.54
N ALA A 727 -18.63 16.98 21.48
CA ALA A 727 -18.38 17.00 22.92
C ALA A 727 -18.37 15.60 23.55
N ASP A 728 -17.85 14.61 22.82
CA ASP A 728 -17.84 13.20 23.21
C ASP A 728 -16.52 12.75 23.87
N GLY A 729 -15.55 13.66 23.96
CA GLY A 729 -14.22 13.44 24.51
C GLY A 729 -13.18 12.93 23.52
N ALA A 730 -13.57 12.58 22.29
CA ALA A 730 -12.65 12.26 21.21
C ALA A 730 -12.04 13.55 20.62
N ARG A 731 -10.93 13.40 19.90
CA ARG A 731 -10.34 14.49 19.11
C ARG A 731 -11.06 14.58 17.78
N HIS A 732 -11.59 15.75 17.47
CA HIS A 732 -12.19 16.07 16.19
C HIS A 732 -11.36 17.12 15.46
N GLU A 733 -11.16 16.93 14.17
CA GLU A 733 -10.57 17.93 13.27
C GLU A 733 -11.67 18.75 12.64
N VAL A 734 -11.57 20.07 12.75
CA VAL A 734 -12.58 21.00 12.26
C VAL A 734 -11.92 21.99 11.34
N ALA A 735 -12.52 22.23 10.17
CA ALA A 735 -12.12 23.30 9.28
C ALA A 735 -13.32 24.18 8.91
N LEU A 736 -13.11 25.49 8.89
CA LEU A 736 -14.05 26.49 8.39
C LEU A 736 -13.43 27.16 7.19
N ARG A 737 -14.05 26.97 6.02
CA ARG A 737 -13.52 27.42 4.72
C ARG A 737 -14.40 28.48 4.13
N TYR A 738 -13.81 29.60 3.73
CA TYR A 738 -14.48 30.62 2.94
C TYR A 738 -13.88 30.66 1.55
N GLU A 739 -14.70 30.49 0.53
CA GLU A 739 -14.31 30.52 -0.87
C GLU A 739 -15.53 30.90 -1.72
N ALA A 740 -15.31 31.70 -2.78
CA ALA A 740 -16.33 32.05 -3.76
C ALA A 740 -17.68 32.57 -3.18
N GLY A 741 -17.64 33.27 -2.03
CA GLY A 741 -18.83 33.80 -1.36
C GLY A 741 -19.62 32.78 -0.54
N ARG A 742 -19.05 31.60 -0.26
CA ARG A 742 -19.64 30.54 0.55
C ARG A 742 -18.75 30.22 1.74
N LEU A 743 -19.37 30.02 2.91
CA LEU A 743 -18.70 29.56 4.11
C LEU A 743 -19.11 28.11 4.39
N GLU A 744 -18.13 27.23 4.53
CA GLU A 744 -18.32 25.79 4.76
C GLU A 744 -17.71 25.36 6.09
N LEU A 745 -18.37 24.43 6.76
CA LEU A 745 -17.89 23.78 7.99
C LEU A 745 -17.63 22.31 7.69
N TRP A 746 -16.42 21.87 7.96
CA TRP A 746 -15.94 20.50 7.82
C TRP A 746 -15.57 19.95 9.19
N VAL A 747 -15.91 18.68 9.44
CA VAL A 747 -15.61 17.94 10.67
C VAL A 747 -15.12 16.56 10.27
N ASP A 748 -13.94 16.17 10.75
CA ASP A 748 -13.28 14.87 10.52
C ASP A 748 -13.23 14.47 9.04
N GLY A 749 -12.98 15.46 8.18
CA GLY A 749 -12.91 15.27 6.73
C GLY A 749 -14.26 15.27 5.99
N ALA A 750 -15.40 15.40 6.69
CA ALA A 750 -16.72 15.46 6.08
C ALA A 750 -17.35 16.86 6.19
N ARG A 751 -18.04 17.32 5.13
CA ARG A 751 -18.72 18.62 5.13
C ARG A 751 -19.99 18.56 5.99
N ALA A 752 -19.98 19.27 7.11
CA ALA A 752 -21.08 19.30 8.07
C ALA A 752 -22.14 20.38 7.78
N ALA A 753 -21.74 21.52 7.20
CA ALA A 753 -22.67 22.60 6.81
C ALA A 753 -22.04 23.53 5.76
N ALA A 754 -22.87 24.23 4.98
CA ALA A 754 -22.44 25.29 4.06
C ALA A 754 -23.53 26.35 3.91
N GLU A 755 -23.17 27.63 3.87
CA GLU A 755 -24.09 28.77 3.72
C GLU A 755 -23.44 29.88 2.88
N GLU A 756 -24.23 30.67 2.16
CA GLU A 756 -23.72 31.88 1.53
C GLU A 756 -23.29 32.91 2.59
N ALA A 757 -22.16 33.57 2.36
CA ALA A 757 -21.60 34.53 3.30
C ALA A 757 -20.86 35.67 2.58
N GLY A 758 -20.99 36.88 3.11
CA GLY A 758 -20.11 37.99 2.76
C GLY A 758 -18.73 37.87 3.43
N PRO A 759 -17.74 38.64 2.99
CA PRO A 759 -16.44 38.70 3.65
C PRO A 759 -16.58 39.20 5.09
N LEU A 760 -15.74 38.66 5.99
CA LEU A 760 -15.80 38.97 7.42
C LEU A 760 -15.73 40.47 7.72
N ALA A 761 -16.52 40.89 8.70
CA ALA A 761 -16.55 42.26 9.18
C ALA A 761 -15.17 42.68 9.70
N ARG A 762 -14.76 43.89 9.30
CA ARG A 762 -13.47 44.47 9.70
C ARG A 762 -13.58 45.33 10.95
N ASP A 763 -14.78 45.81 11.25
CA ASP A 763 -15.06 46.81 12.27
C ASP A 763 -15.10 46.17 13.67
N GLY A 764 -13.93 46.06 14.30
CA GLY A 764 -13.75 45.56 15.66
C GLY A 764 -12.42 46.02 16.24
N ALA A 765 -12.37 46.22 17.56
CA ALA A 765 -11.19 46.74 18.26
C ALA A 765 -10.48 45.69 19.12
N HIS A 766 -10.97 44.45 19.13
CA HIS A 766 -10.46 43.39 19.99
C HIS A 766 -9.69 42.33 19.21
N ASP A 767 -8.77 41.71 19.93
CA ASP A 767 -7.90 40.62 19.51
C ASP A 767 -8.69 39.31 19.35
N LEU A 768 -8.08 38.33 18.67
CA LEU A 768 -8.61 36.97 18.62
C LEU A 768 -8.33 36.31 19.97
N THR A 769 -9.38 35.88 20.66
CA THR A 769 -9.29 35.28 22.00
C THR A 769 -9.74 33.83 21.97
N PHE A 770 -8.99 32.96 22.64
CA PHE A 770 -9.37 31.57 22.91
C PHE A 770 -9.99 31.50 24.32
N GLY A 771 -11.25 31.10 24.41
CA GLY A 771 -12.09 31.26 25.59
C GLY A 771 -12.76 32.65 25.68
N HIS A 772 -13.64 32.82 26.65
CA HIS A 772 -14.58 33.93 26.74
C HIS A 772 -14.03 35.12 27.55
N PRO A 773 -13.77 36.29 26.92
CA PRO A 773 -13.07 37.40 27.57
C PRO A 773 -13.85 38.12 28.67
N TRP A 774 -15.18 38.01 28.70
CA TRP A 774 -16.03 38.66 29.71
C TRP A 774 -16.62 37.72 30.77
N GLY A 775 -15.98 36.56 31.01
CA GLY A 775 -16.37 35.66 32.10
C GLY A 775 -17.58 34.75 31.82
N GLY A 776 -17.89 34.49 30.55
CA GLY A 776 -18.81 33.44 30.12
C GLY A 776 -18.21 32.05 30.26
N ALA A 777 -19.02 31.01 30.04
CA ALA A 777 -18.56 29.62 30.13
C ALA A 777 -17.75 29.22 28.90
N ASN A 778 -16.52 28.74 29.13
CA ASN A 778 -15.69 28.12 28.09
C ASN A 778 -16.09 26.65 27.92
N PHE A 779 -15.76 26.11 26.76
CA PHE A 779 -15.86 24.67 26.55
C PHE A 779 -14.88 23.94 27.49
N ASP A 780 -15.34 22.86 28.12
CA ASP A 780 -14.56 22.04 29.04
C ASP A 780 -13.74 21.01 28.24
N GLY A 781 -12.68 21.52 27.62
CA GLY A 781 -11.86 20.81 26.66
C GLY A 781 -10.65 21.60 26.19
N ARG A 782 -9.88 20.99 25.29
CA ARG A 782 -8.63 21.53 24.76
C ARG A 782 -8.71 21.73 23.26
N ILE A 783 -8.00 22.74 22.77
CA ILE A 783 -7.69 22.90 21.35
C ILE A 783 -6.26 22.41 21.13
N THR A 784 -6.10 21.31 20.42
CA THR A 784 -4.83 20.58 20.26
C THR A 784 -4.05 20.98 19.01
N GLY A 785 -4.66 21.78 18.13
CA GLY A 785 -4.01 22.44 17.00
C GLY A 785 -4.91 23.54 16.46
N PHE A 786 -4.31 24.59 15.91
CA PHE A 786 -5.04 25.69 15.29
C PHE A 786 -4.18 26.34 14.20
N ALA A 787 -4.77 26.57 13.03
CA ALA A 787 -4.14 27.26 11.92
C ALA A 787 -5.13 28.22 11.26
N LEU A 788 -4.61 29.39 10.90
CA LEU A 788 -5.26 30.38 10.04
C LEU A 788 -4.45 30.52 8.77
N THR A 789 -5.06 30.18 7.65
CA THR A 789 -4.41 30.24 6.33
C THR A 789 -5.19 31.16 5.39
N GLN A 790 -4.45 31.83 4.51
CA GLN A 790 -4.98 32.69 3.46
C GLN A 790 -4.70 32.02 2.11
N ASN A 791 -5.73 31.95 1.26
CA ASN A 791 -5.73 31.26 -0.04
C ASN A 791 -5.52 29.73 0.12
N ALA A 792 -6.54 29.04 0.64
CA ALA A 792 -6.49 27.59 0.82
C ALA A 792 -6.55 26.90 -0.55
N SER A 793 -5.49 26.16 -0.89
CA SER A 793 -5.46 25.28 -2.07
C SER A 793 -6.38 24.08 -1.88
N ASP A 794 -7.12 23.72 -2.93
CA ASP A 794 -7.78 22.43 -3.09
C ASP A 794 -6.82 21.27 -2.73
N PHE A 795 -7.19 20.47 -1.73
CA PHE A 795 -6.67 19.11 -1.55
C PHE A 795 -7.77 18.12 -1.98
N PRO A 796 -7.42 16.98 -2.59
CA PRO A 796 -8.38 16.03 -3.17
C PRO A 796 -9.45 15.61 -2.15
N GLU A 797 -10.70 15.56 -2.62
CA GLU A 797 -11.84 15.00 -1.90
C GLU A 797 -11.48 13.61 -1.33
N ARG A 798 -11.64 13.43 -0.01
CA ARG A 798 -11.69 12.11 0.60
C ARG A 798 -13.07 11.50 0.32
N PRO A 799 -13.20 10.21 -0.03
CA PRO A 799 -14.50 9.58 -0.16
C PRO A 799 -15.25 9.62 1.18
N GLU A 800 -16.55 9.87 1.11
CA GLU A 800 -17.46 9.89 2.25
C GLU A 800 -17.67 8.46 2.78
N THR A 801 -17.30 8.19 4.03
CA THR A 801 -17.66 6.94 4.70
C THR A 801 -19.12 6.99 5.13
N GLU A 802 -19.96 6.17 4.49
CA GLU A 802 -21.37 5.98 4.83
C GLU A 802 -21.53 5.55 6.29
N VAL A 803 -22.21 6.37 7.08
CA VAL A 803 -22.66 6.02 8.44
C VAL A 803 -23.87 5.09 8.33
N ILE A 804 -23.65 3.79 8.49
CA ILE A 804 -24.74 2.84 8.79
C ILE A 804 -25.23 3.11 10.22
N THR A 805 -26.39 3.75 10.34
CA THR A 805 -27.09 3.88 11.63
C THR A 805 -27.68 2.54 12.09
N PRO A 806 -27.40 2.05 13.32
CA PRO A 806 -28.19 1.00 13.95
C PRO A 806 -29.42 1.63 14.63
N GLY A 807 -30.60 1.44 14.04
CA GLY A 807 -31.87 1.87 14.61
C GLY A 807 -32.77 0.70 15.00
N ALA A 808 -32.84 0.40 16.31
CA ALA A 808 -34.08 0.24 17.10
C ALA A 808 -34.03 -0.90 18.17
N PRO A 809 -34.69 -0.71 19.33
CA PRO A 809 -34.43 -1.45 20.56
C PRO A 809 -35.29 -2.70 20.76
N ALA A 810 -34.88 -3.48 21.77
CA ALA A 810 -35.41 -4.76 22.24
C ALA A 810 -36.91 -4.81 22.59
N PRO A 811 -37.50 -6.03 22.59
CA PRO A 811 -38.58 -6.36 23.51
C PRO A 811 -38.20 -7.50 24.47
N GLU A 812 -38.48 -7.30 25.76
CA GLU A 812 -38.38 -8.32 26.80
C GLU A 812 -39.63 -9.23 26.87
N THR A 813 -39.36 -10.54 26.99
CA THR A 813 -40.07 -11.64 27.71
C THR A 813 -41.53 -11.99 27.39
N PRO A 814 -41.88 -13.30 27.49
CA PRO A 814 -42.44 -13.80 28.75
C PRO A 814 -42.05 -15.25 29.17
N GLU A 815 -41.93 -15.42 30.50
CA GLU A 815 -42.38 -16.55 31.35
C GLU A 815 -41.77 -17.98 31.24
N THR A 816 -41.08 -18.40 32.32
CA THR A 816 -41.01 -19.78 32.85
C THR A 816 -42.38 -20.27 33.36
N PRO A 817 -42.73 -21.59 33.38
CA PRO A 817 -42.04 -22.59 34.22
C PRO A 817 -42.08 -24.08 33.77
N ALA A 818 -41.12 -24.90 34.25
CA ALA A 818 -41.36 -26.18 34.97
C ALA A 818 -40.07 -27.04 35.12
N THR A 819 -39.91 -27.64 36.29
CA THR A 819 -38.87 -28.64 36.71
C THR A 819 -39.62 -29.91 37.18
N PRO A 820 -38.97 -31.06 37.51
CA PRO A 820 -38.09 -32.02 36.81
C PRO A 820 -38.72 -33.46 36.84
N PRO A 821 -38.02 -34.63 36.67
CA PRO A 821 -37.00 -35.16 37.60
C PRO A 821 -35.82 -35.96 36.96
N GLN A 822 -34.85 -36.29 37.82
CA GLN A 822 -33.62 -37.04 37.59
C GLN A 822 -33.80 -38.58 37.46
N SER A 823 -32.85 -39.26 36.79
CA SER A 823 -32.29 -40.58 37.16
C SER A 823 -31.05 -40.85 36.27
N GLY A 824 -29.83 -41.01 36.81
CA GLY A 824 -29.19 -42.31 37.10
C GLY A 824 -28.73 -43.01 35.80
N THR A 825 -27.47 -43.38 35.52
CA THR A 825 -26.46 -44.08 36.33
C THR A 825 -25.12 -44.15 35.56
N GLN A 826 -24.00 -44.13 36.28
CA GLN A 826 -22.61 -44.45 35.87
C GLN A 826 -22.46 -45.91 35.36
N PRO A 827 -21.36 -46.30 34.64
CA PRO A 827 -20.10 -46.65 35.32
C PRO A 827 -18.79 -46.27 34.56
N ASP A 828 -17.69 -46.41 35.31
CA ASP A 828 -16.31 -45.92 35.15
C ASP A 828 -15.45 -46.44 33.97
N PRO A 829 -14.20 -45.93 33.87
CA PRO A 829 -13.04 -46.81 33.94
C PRO A 829 -12.09 -46.46 35.11
N VAL A 830 -11.47 -47.52 35.65
CA VAL A 830 -10.46 -47.57 36.72
C VAL A 830 -9.34 -48.51 36.20
N PRO A 831 -8.07 -48.51 36.67
CA PRO A 831 -7.25 -47.50 37.38
C PRO A 831 -5.82 -47.32 36.80
N SER A 832 -5.09 -46.33 37.32
CA SER A 832 -3.65 -46.47 37.63
C SER A 832 -3.45 -46.60 39.16
N PRO A 833 -2.47 -47.37 39.67
CA PRO A 833 -2.04 -47.34 41.08
C PRO A 833 -0.95 -46.25 41.25
N GLY A 834 -0.86 -45.40 42.27
CA GLY A 834 -1.40 -45.39 43.63
C GLY A 834 -0.24 -45.50 44.62
N ILE A 835 0.18 -44.41 45.27
CA ILE A 835 0.77 -44.37 46.63
C ILE A 835 0.32 -43.10 47.37
N GLU A 836 0.20 -43.26 48.69
CA GLU A 836 -0.61 -42.66 49.75
C GLU A 836 -0.31 -41.21 50.26
N PRO A 837 -1.21 -40.66 51.12
CA PRO A 837 -1.38 -39.24 51.36
C PRO A 837 -0.88 -38.73 52.73
N GLY A 838 -0.78 -37.41 52.86
CA GLY A 838 -1.06 -36.72 54.11
C GLY A 838 -0.13 -35.56 54.47
N MET A 839 -0.53 -34.33 54.13
CA MET A 839 -0.64 -33.18 55.06
C MET A 839 -1.11 -31.95 54.26
N GLU A 840 -2.30 -31.42 54.56
CA GLU A 840 -2.61 -30.02 54.25
C GLU A 840 -1.76 -29.11 55.13
N PRO A 841 -1.28 -27.97 54.60
CA PRO A 841 -1.19 -26.74 55.37
C PRO A 841 -2.14 -25.68 54.81
N ALA A 842 -2.66 -24.90 55.75
CA ALA A 842 -3.58 -23.77 55.59
C ALA A 842 -3.06 -22.69 54.63
N PRO A 843 -3.95 -21.81 54.12
CA PRO A 843 -3.53 -20.59 53.43
C PRO A 843 -2.88 -19.65 54.46
N GLY A 844 -1.55 -19.70 54.52
CA GLY A 844 -0.72 -18.72 55.19
C GLY A 844 -0.40 -17.60 54.21
N SER A 845 -0.81 -16.39 54.55
CA SER A 845 -0.37 -15.14 53.95
C SER A 845 1.13 -15.16 53.63
N GLY A 846 1.47 -15.17 52.34
CA GLY A 846 2.79 -14.76 51.88
C GLY A 846 3.09 -13.33 52.33
N PRO A 847 4.36 -12.94 52.42
CA PRO A 847 4.72 -11.61 52.90
C PRO A 847 4.12 -10.56 51.96
N ALA A 848 3.68 -9.44 52.54
CA ALA A 848 3.26 -8.27 51.78
C ALA A 848 4.40 -7.82 50.83
N PRO A 849 4.07 -7.22 49.67
CA PRO A 849 5.06 -6.73 48.72
C PRO A 849 6.06 -5.83 49.45
N GLN A 850 7.36 -6.15 49.31
CA GLN A 850 8.40 -5.19 49.67
C GLN A 850 8.38 -4.11 48.59
N PRO A 851 8.30 -2.82 48.96
CA PRO A 851 8.59 -1.74 48.02
C PRO A 851 10.00 -1.93 47.46
N LEU A 852 10.25 -1.41 46.26
CA LEU A 852 11.61 -1.15 45.77
C LEU A 852 12.45 -0.57 46.94
N PRO A 853 13.73 -0.97 47.08
CA PRO A 853 14.58 -0.49 48.17
C PRO A 853 14.47 1.02 48.28
N ASP A 854 14.36 1.55 49.51
CA ASP A 854 14.30 2.99 49.78
C ASP A 854 15.41 3.68 48.97
N LEU A 855 15.01 4.34 47.89
CA LEU A 855 15.93 5.00 46.97
C LEU A 855 16.66 6.08 47.75
N ASP A 856 17.99 6.10 47.70
CA ASP A 856 18.75 7.21 48.26
C ASP A 856 18.43 8.52 47.48
N GLU A 857 18.75 9.68 48.06
CA GLU A 857 18.44 10.97 47.40
C GLU A 857 19.10 11.10 46.01
N ALA A 858 20.19 10.38 45.74
CA ALA A 858 20.84 10.40 44.42
C ALA A 858 20.10 9.53 43.38
N ALA A 859 19.47 8.43 43.79
CA ALA A 859 18.66 7.57 42.93
C ALA A 859 17.29 8.17 42.59
N LEU A 860 16.82 9.17 43.35
CA LEU A 860 15.61 9.94 43.04
C LEU A 860 15.88 11.08 42.04
N ASP A 861 17.07 11.70 42.08
CA ASP A 861 17.45 12.78 41.15
C ASP A 861 17.63 12.29 39.70
N ALA A 862 17.91 10.99 39.49
CA ALA A 862 18.06 10.38 38.17
C ALA A 862 16.82 9.63 37.66
N LEU A 863 15.73 9.57 38.45
CA LEU A 863 14.49 8.90 38.05
C LEU A 863 13.75 9.78 37.03
N LEU A 864 13.36 9.21 35.89
CA LEU A 864 12.60 9.90 34.83
C LEU A 864 11.12 9.50 34.83
N LEU A 865 10.88 8.20 35.01
CA LEU A 865 9.55 7.61 34.98
C LEU A 865 9.51 6.42 35.92
N ASP A 866 8.45 6.28 36.72
CA ASP A 866 8.15 5.05 37.45
C ASP A 866 6.67 4.65 37.37
N PHE A 867 6.44 3.35 37.57
CA PHE A 867 5.14 2.72 37.73
C PHE A 867 5.27 1.60 38.77
N ALA A 868 4.23 1.44 39.60
CA ALA A 868 4.14 0.37 40.57
C ALA A 868 2.69 -0.05 40.77
N ALA A 869 2.41 -1.34 40.94
CA ALA A 869 1.05 -1.85 41.17
C ALA A 869 0.28 -1.02 42.22
N GLY A 870 -0.97 -0.66 41.90
CA GLY A 870 -1.79 0.25 42.71
C GLY A 870 -1.43 1.73 42.61
N ARG A 871 -0.44 2.12 41.80
CA ARG A 871 -0.07 3.51 41.46
C ARG A 871 0.13 3.64 39.93
N GLY A 872 -0.37 4.72 39.34
CA GLY A 872 -0.18 4.99 37.90
C GLY A 872 1.27 5.36 37.56
N PHE A 873 1.52 5.75 36.31
CA PHE A 873 2.81 6.28 35.90
C PHE A 873 3.06 7.64 36.55
N THR A 874 4.25 7.84 37.09
CA THR A 874 4.71 9.14 37.59
C THR A 874 5.97 9.54 36.82
N ALA A 875 5.91 10.68 36.15
CA ALA A 875 7.10 11.29 35.55
C ALA A 875 7.79 12.20 36.57
N HIS A 876 9.10 12.27 36.50
CA HIS A 876 9.95 13.06 37.38
C HIS A 876 10.81 13.99 36.53
N GLY A 877 10.85 15.26 36.90
CA GLY A 877 11.66 16.28 36.22
C GLY A 877 11.83 17.51 37.13
N ASP A 878 12.45 18.57 36.61
CA ASP A 878 12.83 19.77 37.39
C ASP A 878 11.66 20.46 38.13
N ALA A 879 10.43 20.25 37.66
CA ALA A 879 9.21 20.80 38.26
C ALA A 879 8.64 19.96 39.41
N GLY A 880 9.25 18.80 39.71
CA GLY A 880 8.76 17.80 40.67
C GLY A 880 7.93 16.69 40.01
N PRO A 881 7.48 15.68 40.79
CA PRO A 881 6.77 14.52 40.27
C PRO A 881 5.38 14.89 39.72
N VAL A 882 5.06 14.34 38.54
CA VAL A 882 3.79 14.51 37.82
C VAL A 882 3.13 13.15 37.63
N ASP A 883 1.96 12.96 38.22
CA ASP A 883 1.14 11.76 37.97
C ASP A 883 0.54 11.83 36.56
N LEU A 884 0.96 10.90 35.71
CA LEU A 884 0.50 10.75 34.33
C LEU A 884 -0.76 9.88 34.22
N GLY A 885 -1.19 9.25 35.32
CA GLY A 885 -2.25 8.25 35.32
C GLY A 885 -1.80 6.91 34.73
N GLY A 886 -2.75 6.04 34.41
CA GLY A 886 -2.49 4.68 33.90
C GLY A 886 -3.35 3.62 34.60
N PRO A 887 -3.23 2.34 34.23
CA PRO A 887 -3.97 1.26 34.87
C PRO A 887 -3.56 1.09 36.34
N VAL A 888 -4.47 1.42 37.27
CA VAL A 888 -4.23 1.44 38.74
C VAL A 888 -4.70 0.16 39.44
N ALA A 889 -4.63 -0.99 38.77
CA ALA A 889 -5.06 -2.24 39.37
C ALA A 889 -4.10 -2.68 40.49
N ALA A 890 -4.64 -3.33 41.52
CA ALA A 890 -3.88 -3.75 42.70
C ALA A 890 -2.78 -4.77 42.37
N ASP A 891 -2.96 -5.53 41.29
CA ASP A 891 -2.04 -6.60 40.87
C ASP A 891 -1.08 -6.15 39.75
N GLY A 892 -1.19 -4.91 39.24
CA GLY A 892 -0.35 -4.38 38.16
C GLY A 892 -1.09 -4.13 36.84
N MET A 893 -0.34 -3.80 35.80
CA MET A 893 -0.85 -3.53 34.45
C MET A 893 -0.93 -4.82 33.63
N ALA A 894 -2.14 -5.31 33.37
CA ALA A 894 -2.36 -6.42 32.46
C ALA A 894 -2.23 -5.97 30.99
N LEU A 895 -1.44 -6.69 30.20
CA LEU A 895 -1.39 -6.52 28.76
C LEU A 895 -2.59 -7.23 28.12
N ALA A 896 -3.34 -6.53 27.28
CA ALA A 896 -4.39 -7.18 26.48
C ALA A 896 -3.74 -8.10 25.42
N PRO A 897 -4.43 -9.14 24.90
CA PRO A 897 -3.85 -10.05 23.90
C PRO A 897 -3.31 -9.36 22.62
N THR A 898 -3.84 -8.18 22.30
CA THR A 898 -3.37 -7.31 21.21
C THR A 898 -3.53 -5.84 21.58
N GLY A 899 -2.80 -4.94 20.92
CA GLY A 899 -2.95 -3.49 21.07
C GLY A 899 -2.12 -2.88 22.20
N THR A 900 -2.37 -1.62 22.51
CA THR A 900 -1.61 -0.88 23.56
C THR A 900 -2.38 -0.88 24.88
N ALA A 901 -1.76 -1.39 25.94
CA ALA A 901 -2.31 -1.38 27.30
C ALA A 901 -2.11 -0.03 28.00
N ALA A 902 -0.94 0.59 27.81
CA ALA A 902 -0.65 1.94 28.27
C ALA A 902 0.33 2.64 27.33
N ARG A 903 0.28 3.97 27.35
CA ARG A 903 1.14 4.84 26.55
C ARG A 903 1.68 5.95 27.44
N VAL A 904 2.99 6.18 27.37
CA VAL A 904 3.68 7.27 28.04
C VAL A 904 4.28 8.18 26.96
N ALA A 905 3.91 9.45 27.01
CA ALA A 905 4.32 10.43 26.02
C ALA A 905 5.85 10.52 25.93
N LEU A 906 6.37 10.72 24.71
CA LEU A 906 7.79 10.79 24.43
C LEU A 906 8.53 11.80 25.33
N GLU A 907 7.92 12.95 25.63
CA GLU A 907 8.49 14.01 26.48
C GLU A 907 8.79 13.61 27.94
N HIS A 908 8.38 12.42 28.37
CA HIS A 908 8.68 11.88 29.70
C HIS A 908 9.79 10.83 29.68
N VAL A 909 10.28 10.48 28.49
CA VAL A 909 11.26 9.39 28.26
C VAL A 909 12.27 9.73 27.17
N ASP A 910 12.31 10.97 26.68
CA ASP A 910 13.21 11.42 25.63
C ASP A 910 14.64 11.65 26.14
N ASP A 911 14.79 11.90 27.45
CA ASP A 911 16.08 12.02 28.13
C ASP A 911 17.00 10.80 28.00
N ILE A 912 16.49 9.61 27.63
CA ILE A 912 17.33 8.42 27.34
C ILE A 912 17.77 8.32 25.88
N LEU A 913 17.26 9.16 24.99
CA LEU A 913 17.58 9.17 23.55
C LEU A 913 18.83 10.01 23.31
N GLY A 914 19.81 9.46 22.60
CA GLY A 914 21.11 10.12 22.43
C GLY A 914 21.92 10.25 23.74
N ALA A 915 21.45 9.69 24.85
CA ALA A 915 22.12 9.76 26.14
C ALA A 915 23.34 8.83 26.21
N ASP A 916 24.39 9.27 26.89
CA ASP A 916 25.61 8.47 27.12
C ASP A 916 25.39 7.35 28.16
N SER A 917 24.28 7.40 28.91
CA SER A 917 23.91 6.40 29.91
C SER A 917 22.39 6.40 30.14
N PHE A 918 21.81 5.23 30.45
CA PHE A 918 20.44 5.10 30.96
C PHE A 918 20.20 3.75 31.65
N ALA A 919 19.14 3.66 32.45
CA ALA A 919 18.65 2.40 33.03
C ALA A 919 17.15 2.22 32.82
N ILE A 920 16.73 0.99 32.50
CA ILE A 920 15.32 0.57 32.47
C ILE A 920 15.16 -0.67 33.34
N ASP A 921 14.20 -0.65 34.24
CA ASP A 921 13.83 -1.78 35.11
C ASP A 921 12.37 -2.15 34.89
N LEU A 922 12.08 -3.44 34.88
CA LEU A 922 10.74 -4.00 34.68
C LEU A 922 10.57 -5.25 35.55
N ALA A 923 9.42 -5.36 36.23
CA ALA A 923 8.98 -6.59 36.86
C ALA A 923 7.63 -7.02 36.30
N PHE A 924 7.52 -8.30 35.93
CA PHE A 924 6.33 -8.85 35.28
C PHE A 924 6.13 -10.33 35.64
N THR A 925 4.90 -10.80 35.45
CA THR A 925 4.50 -12.22 35.53
C THR A 925 3.65 -12.53 34.32
N GLY A 926 3.94 -13.60 33.57
CA GLY A 926 3.19 -13.92 32.34
C GLY A 926 3.52 -15.28 31.76
N GLU A 927 2.73 -15.68 30.75
CA GLU A 927 2.93 -16.90 29.96
C GLU A 927 2.78 -16.57 28.46
N GLY A 928 3.32 -17.41 27.59
CA GLY A 928 3.22 -17.27 26.14
C GLY A 928 4.33 -16.44 25.49
N HIS A 929 4.01 -15.68 24.43
CA HIS A 929 5.00 -14.88 23.69
C HIS A 929 4.35 -13.65 23.05
N GLY A 930 5.14 -12.60 22.84
CA GLY A 930 4.71 -11.34 22.23
C GLY A 930 5.36 -10.12 22.87
N ASP A 931 4.83 -8.94 22.54
CA ASP A 931 5.39 -7.68 23.02
C ASP A 931 5.16 -7.44 24.52
N LEU A 932 6.21 -6.97 25.21
CA LEU A 932 6.11 -6.38 26.55
C LEU A 932 5.94 -4.86 26.44
N PHE A 933 6.96 -4.18 25.92
CA PHE A 933 6.91 -2.73 25.67
C PHE A 933 7.81 -2.33 24.50
N ARG A 934 7.54 -1.16 23.92
CA ARG A 934 8.33 -0.62 22.82
C ARG A 934 8.25 0.90 22.73
N ARG A 935 9.35 1.50 22.31
CA ARG A 935 9.38 2.78 21.59
C ARG A 935 9.75 2.50 20.14
N GLN A 936 8.80 2.70 19.25
CA GLN A 936 8.98 2.45 17.83
C GLN A 936 10.18 3.22 17.26
N GLY A 937 11.02 2.52 16.50
CA GLY A 937 12.21 3.07 15.85
C GLY A 937 13.44 3.23 16.76
N SER A 938 13.37 2.83 18.03
CA SER A 938 14.49 2.95 18.97
C SER A 938 14.65 1.74 19.89
N LEU A 939 13.63 1.30 20.61
CA LEU A 939 13.75 0.20 21.58
C LEU A 939 12.51 -0.70 21.57
N VAL A 940 12.67 -2.01 21.46
CA VAL A 940 11.58 -3.00 21.51
C VAL A 940 11.97 -4.14 22.43
N VAL A 941 11.09 -4.51 23.36
CA VAL A 941 11.27 -5.65 24.27
C VAL A 941 10.13 -6.65 24.04
N VAL A 942 10.50 -7.89 23.70
CA VAL A 942 9.58 -8.96 23.28
C VAL A 942 9.98 -10.26 23.97
N VAL A 943 8.99 -11.12 24.26
CA VAL A 943 9.22 -12.53 24.62
C VAL A 943 8.98 -13.36 23.36
N ASP A 944 9.97 -14.17 22.96
CA ASP A 944 9.90 -14.96 21.72
C ASP A 944 9.13 -16.27 21.90
N SER A 945 9.00 -17.06 20.82
CA SER A 945 8.25 -18.32 20.84
C SER A 945 8.85 -19.43 21.73
N HIS A 946 10.07 -19.26 22.22
CA HIS A 946 10.73 -20.16 23.16
C HIS A 946 10.61 -19.69 24.62
N GLY A 947 9.92 -18.56 24.84
CA GLY A 947 9.79 -17.95 26.16
C GLY A 947 10.96 -17.06 26.54
N GLU A 948 11.94 -16.84 25.65
CA GLU A 948 13.14 -16.06 25.96
C GLU A 948 12.91 -14.56 25.70
N LEU A 949 13.52 -13.71 26.54
CA LEU A 949 13.41 -12.27 26.42
C LEU A 949 14.40 -11.74 25.38
N ARG A 950 13.92 -10.92 24.44
CA ARG A 950 14.73 -10.24 23.42
C ARG A 950 14.56 -8.74 23.50
N VAL A 951 15.69 -8.03 23.55
CA VAL A 951 15.76 -6.57 23.52
C VAL A 951 16.38 -6.13 22.20
N ARG A 952 15.61 -5.40 21.39
CA ARG A 952 16.09 -4.77 20.16
C ARG A 952 16.27 -3.27 20.37
N ALA A 953 17.50 -2.80 20.33
CA ALA A 953 17.88 -1.39 20.39
C ALA A 953 18.36 -0.90 19.01
N THR A 954 18.01 0.32 18.62
CA THR A 954 18.43 0.95 17.36
C THR A 954 19.19 2.23 17.67
N SER A 955 20.39 2.40 17.13
CA SER A 955 21.20 3.62 17.27
C SER A 955 20.87 4.68 16.22
N ASP A 956 21.36 5.91 16.42
CA ASP A 956 21.10 7.08 15.55
C ASP A 956 21.46 6.86 14.06
N ASP A 957 22.45 6.00 13.78
CA ASP A 957 22.88 5.63 12.42
C ASP A 957 22.00 4.55 11.76
N GLY A 958 20.97 4.06 12.47
CA GLY A 958 20.08 2.99 12.04
C GLY A 958 20.61 1.57 12.29
N THR A 959 21.78 1.43 12.94
CA THR A 959 22.29 0.11 13.34
C THR A 959 21.39 -0.49 14.42
N VAL A 960 21.10 -1.79 14.32
CA VAL A 960 20.25 -2.52 15.26
C VAL A 960 21.10 -3.49 16.08
N THR A 961 20.99 -3.40 17.40
CA THR A 961 21.62 -4.28 18.39
C THR A 961 20.55 -5.11 19.08
N VAL A 962 20.81 -6.41 19.26
CA VAL A 962 19.89 -7.34 19.94
C VAL A 962 20.61 -7.95 21.14
N LEU A 963 19.90 -8.06 22.27
CA LEU A 963 20.32 -8.80 23.48
C LEU A 963 19.27 -9.87 23.80
N GLU A 964 19.70 -11.05 24.23
CA GLU A 964 18.82 -12.21 24.47
C GLU A 964 19.07 -12.87 25.84
N SER A 965 18.05 -13.48 26.45
CA SER A 965 18.16 -14.28 27.68
C SER A 965 18.25 -15.78 27.38
N GLU A 966 19.31 -16.19 26.67
CA GLU A 966 19.52 -17.58 26.23
C GLU A 966 19.41 -18.57 27.39
N ASP A 967 18.60 -19.62 27.23
CA ASP A 967 18.33 -20.67 28.23
C ASP A 967 17.63 -20.18 29.53
N ALA A 968 17.09 -18.96 29.53
CA ALA A 968 16.34 -18.37 30.65
C ALA A 968 14.93 -17.93 30.20
N PRO A 969 13.97 -18.87 30.11
CA PRO A 969 12.60 -18.56 29.73
C PRO A 969 11.88 -17.77 30.83
N VAL A 970 11.06 -16.81 30.42
CA VAL A 970 10.26 -15.91 31.28
C VAL A 970 8.75 -16.14 31.16
N ASP A 971 8.34 -17.18 30.42
CA ASP A 971 6.95 -17.56 30.14
C ASP A 971 6.41 -18.66 31.06
N ASP A 972 7.03 -18.84 32.24
CA ASP A 972 6.75 -19.91 33.19
C ASP A 972 5.68 -19.58 34.25
N GLY A 973 5.07 -18.40 34.14
CA GLY A 973 4.07 -17.89 35.08
C GLY A 973 4.65 -17.43 36.43
N LEU A 974 5.97 -17.40 36.59
CA LEU A 974 6.66 -16.79 37.73
C LEU A 974 6.90 -15.30 37.50
N ARG A 975 7.24 -14.60 38.59
CA ARG A 975 7.58 -13.18 38.55
C ARG A 975 9.07 -13.03 38.24
N HIS A 976 9.39 -12.31 37.18
CA HIS A 976 10.76 -12.00 36.75
C HIS A 976 11.09 -10.52 36.93
N GLU A 977 12.37 -10.22 37.15
CA GLU A 977 12.94 -8.87 37.19
C GLU A 977 13.96 -8.69 36.06
N MET A 978 13.66 -7.78 35.13
CA MET A 978 14.51 -7.42 34.00
C MET A 978 15.17 -6.06 34.27
N ALA A 979 16.48 -5.97 33.97
CA ALA A 979 17.23 -4.73 33.98
C ALA A 979 18.00 -4.53 32.67
N LEU A 980 17.73 -3.41 31.99
CA LEU A 980 18.53 -2.95 30.84
C LEU A 980 19.39 -1.77 31.29
N ARG A 981 20.68 -1.79 30.97
CA ARG A 981 21.62 -0.71 31.30
C ARG A 981 22.47 -0.34 30.11
N PHE A 982 22.56 0.95 29.82
CA PHE A 982 23.53 1.49 28.87
C PHE A 982 24.50 2.40 29.64
N ASP A 983 25.80 2.13 29.54
CA ASP A 983 26.86 2.99 30.08
C ASP A 983 28.15 2.77 29.30
N ALA A 984 28.93 3.84 29.09
CA ALA A 984 30.22 3.81 28.42
C ALA A 984 30.22 3.05 27.07
N GLY A 985 29.15 3.18 26.29
CA GLY A 985 28.97 2.54 24.97
C GLY A 985 28.68 1.03 25.03
N ARG A 986 28.21 0.53 26.18
CA ARG A 986 27.85 -0.87 26.39
C ARG A 986 26.40 -0.97 26.87
N LEU A 987 25.60 -1.76 26.16
CA LEU A 987 24.25 -2.16 26.57
C LEU A 987 24.33 -3.55 27.23
N THR A 988 23.73 -3.72 28.40
CA THR A 988 23.69 -5.00 29.14
C THR A 988 22.27 -5.36 29.53
N LEU A 989 21.92 -6.64 29.38
CA LEU A 989 20.65 -7.23 29.77
C LEU A 989 20.85 -8.11 31.00
N TRP A 990 20.09 -7.86 32.06
CA TRP A 990 20.06 -8.68 33.26
C TRP A 990 18.66 -9.22 33.48
N LEU A 991 18.57 -10.48 33.88
CA LEU A 991 17.35 -11.17 34.24
C LEU A 991 17.53 -11.86 35.59
N ASP A 992 16.63 -11.58 36.54
CA ASP A 992 16.66 -12.15 37.90
C ASP A 992 18.02 -12.03 38.61
N GLY A 993 18.76 -10.97 38.27
CA GLY A 993 20.09 -10.66 38.81
C GLY A 993 21.26 -11.37 38.13
N VAL A 994 21.01 -12.13 37.06
CA VAL A 994 22.04 -12.73 36.20
C VAL A 994 22.26 -11.83 34.98
N LEU A 995 23.52 -11.63 34.57
CA LEU A 995 23.84 -10.96 33.31
C LEU A 995 23.62 -11.98 32.18
N GLU A 996 22.62 -11.73 31.36
CA GLU A 996 22.22 -12.59 30.26
C GLU A 996 23.03 -12.32 29.00
N ASP A 997 23.15 -11.03 28.62
CA ASP A 997 23.86 -10.64 27.41
C ASP A 997 24.43 -9.20 27.50
N GLU A 998 25.45 -8.92 26.70
CA GLU A 998 26.04 -7.59 26.55
C GLU A 998 26.51 -7.28 25.12
N ALA A 999 26.30 -6.03 24.69
CA ALA A 999 26.69 -5.58 23.37
C ALA A 999 27.25 -4.16 23.39
N ARG A 1000 28.06 -3.82 22.38
CA ARG A 1000 28.46 -2.43 22.12
C ARG A 1000 27.46 -1.79 21.17
N MET A 1001 27.03 -0.58 21.48
CA MET A 1001 26.22 0.25 20.58
C MET A 1001 26.53 1.72 20.78
N ASP A 1002 26.25 2.51 19.75
CA ASP A 1002 26.11 3.96 19.88
C ASP A 1002 24.78 4.31 20.57
N PRO A 1003 24.60 5.53 21.12
CA PRO A 1003 23.39 5.92 21.84
C PRO A 1003 22.09 5.64 21.07
N LEU A 1004 20.99 5.44 21.84
CA LEU A 1004 19.67 5.15 21.29
C LEU A 1004 19.23 6.21 20.30
N SER A 1005 18.62 5.75 19.20
CA SER A 1005 18.11 6.57 18.12
C SER A 1005 17.12 7.63 18.64
N GLN A 1006 17.42 8.89 18.34
CA GLN A 1006 16.55 10.04 18.51
C GLN A 1006 15.51 10.13 17.38
N ASN A 1007 15.63 9.28 16.35
CA ASN A 1007 14.71 9.28 15.23
C ASN A 1007 13.32 8.74 15.63
N GLY A 1008 12.27 9.31 15.04
CA GLY A 1008 10.87 8.94 15.29
C GLY A 1008 10.20 9.79 16.38
N ARG A 1009 8.88 9.96 16.26
CA ARG A 1009 8.03 10.77 17.18
C ARG A 1009 7.12 9.91 18.05
N HIS A 1010 7.49 8.65 18.26
CA HIS A 1010 6.60 7.68 18.89
C HIS A 1010 6.79 7.63 20.40
N ASP A 1011 5.66 7.58 21.09
CA ASP A 1011 5.56 7.35 22.53
C ASP A 1011 6.07 5.97 22.94
N LEU A 1012 6.38 5.81 24.23
CA LEU A 1012 6.61 4.50 24.84
C LEU A 1012 5.26 3.81 25.02
N THR A 1013 5.08 2.62 24.45
CA THR A 1013 3.87 1.82 24.56
C THR A 1013 4.14 0.48 25.24
N PHE A 1014 3.23 0.08 26.12
CA PHE A 1014 3.19 -1.26 26.71
C PHE A 1014 2.22 -2.11 25.89
N GLY A 1015 2.72 -3.19 25.29
CA GLY A 1015 2.08 -3.91 24.19
C GLY A 1015 2.26 -3.28 22.80
N HIS A 1016 1.72 -3.93 21.77
CA HIS A 1016 1.95 -3.67 20.37
C HIS A 1016 1.05 -2.55 19.82
N SER A 1017 1.67 -1.44 19.43
CA SER A 1017 0.99 -0.21 18.96
C SER A 1017 0.13 -0.36 17.70
N TRP A 1018 0.34 -1.41 16.90
CA TRP A 1018 -0.37 -1.66 15.64
C TRP A 1018 -1.20 -2.95 15.62
N GLY A 1019 -1.59 -3.47 16.80
CA GLY A 1019 -2.49 -4.63 16.90
C GLY A 1019 -1.83 -6.01 16.76
N GLY A 1020 -0.50 -6.09 16.89
CA GLY A 1020 0.23 -7.34 17.03
C GLY A 1020 -0.04 -8.03 18.37
N ARG A 1021 0.48 -9.26 18.51
CA ARG A 1021 0.33 -10.08 19.71
C ARG A 1021 1.18 -9.52 20.86
N ASN A 1022 0.57 -9.37 22.03
CA ASN A 1022 1.29 -9.03 23.26
C ASN A 1022 1.63 -10.30 24.04
N PHE A 1023 2.69 -10.23 24.85
CA PHE A 1023 2.95 -11.23 25.87
C PHE A 1023 1.82 -11.17 26.91
N ASP A 1024 1.23 -12.32 27.26
CA ASP A 1024 0.12 -12.36 28.23
C ASP A 1024 0.70 -12.21 29.63
N ALA A 1025 0.90 -10.95 30.02
CA ALA A 1025 1.59 -10.58 31.23
C ALA A 1025 0.90 -9.49 32.03
N VAL A 1026 1.19 -9.51 33.33
CA VAL A 1026 0.91 -8.44 34.26
C VAL A 1026 2.24 -7.81 34.67
N ILE A 1027 2.40 -6.52 34.37
CA ILE A 1027 3.56 -5.72 34.76
C ILE A 1027 3.27 -5.09 36.13
N ASP A 1028 4.05 -5.43 37.15
CA ASP A 1028 3.83 -4.92 38.52
C ASP A 1028 4.77 -3.78 38.92
N ALA A 1029 5.90 -3.60 38.23
CA ALA A 1029 6.78 -2.47 38.41
C ALA A 1029 7.51 -2.09 37.11
N PHE A 1030 7.76 -0.81 36.90
CA PHE A 1030 8.57 -0.30 35.79
C PHE A 1030 9.28 1.00 36.20
N ALA A 1031 10.51 1.21 35.76
CA ALA A 1031 11.22 2.46 35.97
C ALA A 1031 12.23 2.78 34.85
N ILE A 1032 12.39 4.06 34.52
CA ILE A 1032 13.43 4.59 33.62
C ILE A 1032 14.24 5.63 34.37
N ARG A 1033 15.56 5.61 34.19
CA ARG A 1033 16.50 6.56 34.78
C ARG A 1033 17.49 7.10 33.74
N SER A 1034 17.86 8.37 33.90
CA SER A 1034 18.85 9.09 33.08
C SER A 1034 20.30 8.69 33.41
N GLU A 1035 20.52 7.96 34.50
CA GLU A 1035 21.82 7.39 34.86
C GLU A 1035 21.71 5.88 35.10
N ALA A 1036 22.75 5.14 34.71
CA ALA A 1036 22.88 3.70 34.94
C ALA A 1036 23.66 3.42 36.23
N PRO A 1037 23.01 3.29 37.40
CA PRO A 1037 23.71 2.88 38.61
C PRO A 1037 24.25 1.46 38.46
N ALA A 1038 25.33 1.14 39.20
CA ALA A 1038 25.80 -0.23 39.30
C ALA A 1038 24.67 -1.13 39.82
N TYR A 1039 24.40 -2.24 39.14
CA TYR A 1039 23.36 -3.19 39.55
C TYR A 1039 23.73 -3.80 40.91
N ALA A 1040 23.01 -3.43 41.97
CA ALA A 1040 23.28 -3.87 43.34
C ALA A 1040 22.28 -4.96 43.75
N HIS A 1041 22.79 -6.17 44.02
CA HIS A 1041 22.03 -7.28 44.58
C HIS A 1041 21.27 -6.87 45.86
N ALA A 1042 19.96 -7.08 45.89
CA ALA A 1042 19.29 -7.50 47.11
C ALA A 1042 19.55 -8.99 47.28
N ALA A 1043 20.45 -9.35 48.19
CA ALA A 1043 20.71 -10.75 48.51
C ALA A 1043 19.49 -11.38 49.18
N HIS A 1044 18.73 -12.22 48.46
CA HIS A 1044 17.95 -13.28 49.08
C HIS A 1044 18.93 -14.36 49.57
N ALA A 1045 19.52 -14.13 50.73
CA ALA A 1045 20.16 -15.18 51.50
C ALA A 1045 19.07 -16.08 52.08
N ASP A 1046 18.70 -17.14 51.37
CA ASP A 1046 17.97 -18.25 51.96
C ASP A 1046 18.99 -19.08 52.76
N GLU A 1047 18.83 -19.07 54.08
CA GLU A 1047 19.77 -19.54 55.10
C GLU A 1047 19.85 -21.09 55.20
N ALA A 1048 19.69 -21.80 54.07
CA ALA A 1048 19.54 -23.26 54.08
C ALA A 1048 20.45 -24.05 53.11
N THR A 1049 21.30 -23.40 52.30
CA THR A 1049 22.10 -24.13 51.28
C THR A 1049 23.60 -23.86 51.33
N GLU A 1050 24.14 -23.49 52.50
CA GLU A 1050 25.59 -23.47 52.74
C GLU A 1050 26.01 -24.38 53.93
N ALA A 1051 25.27 -25.45 54.18
CA ALA A 1051 25.59 -26.45 55.22
C ALA A 1051 25.92 -27.86 54.69
N LEU A 1052 26.00 -28.08 53.37
CA LEU A 1052 26.22 -29.44 52.83
C LEU A 1052 27.19 -29.58 51.64
N LEU A 1053 27.95 -28.54 51.28
CA LEU A 1053 28.97 -28.66 50.23
C LEU A 1053 30.30 -27.94 50.51
N LEU A 1054 30.73 -27.91 51.78
CA LEU A 1054 32.14 -27.78 52.16
C LEU A 1054 32.44 -28.66 53.39
N CYS A 1055 32.01 -29.92 53.33
CA CYS A 1055 32.74 -31.01 53.96
C CYS A 1055 33.62 -31.65 52.89
N GLU A 1056 34.64 -30.93 52.43
CA GLU A 1056 35.95 -31.50 52.14
C GLU A 1056 36.93 -30.40 51.69
N MET A 1057 37.94 -30.19 52.55
CA MET A 1057 39.29 -29.75 52.18
C MET A 1057 39.61 -28.25 52.08
N GLY A 1058 39.24 -27.52 53.13
CA GLY A 1058 40.19 -26.59 53.75
C GLY A 1058 41.20 -27.35 54.60
N CYS A 1059 42.25 -27.91 53.98
CA CYS A 1059 43.42 -28.39 54.72
C CYS A 1059 44.72 -28.17 53.92
N LEU A 1060 45.48 -27.19 54.41
CA LEU A 1060 46.94 -27.07 54.39
C LEU A 1060 47.62 -26.59 53.09
N ALA A 1061 47.80 -25.27 53.03
CA ALA A 1061 49.03 -24.70 52.52
C ALA A 1061 50.13 -24.81 53.60
N GLN A 1062 51.18 -25.59 53.34
CA GLN A 1062 52.59 -25.20 53.58
C GLN A 1062 53.58 -26.21 52.93
N ALA A 1063 54.48 -25.65 52.12
CA ALA A 1063 55.87 -26.08 51.86
C ALA A 1063 56.23 -27.12 50.73
N VAL A 1064 56.65 -26.56 49.57
CA VAL A 1064 57.78 -26.90 48.63
C VAL A 1064 57.80 -28.26 47.87
N PRO A 1065 58.60 -28.43 46.77
CA PRO A 1065 58.18 -28.23 45.37
C PRO A 1065 58.31 -29.48 44.48
N GLU A 1066 57.92 -29.29 43.20
CA GLU A 1066 58.54 -29.88 42.01
C GLU A 1066 58.02 -31.27 41.53
N GLN A 1067 57.34 -31.29 40.38
CA GLN A 1067 57.82 -31.87 39.10
C GLN A 1067 56.68 -32.40 38.21
N PHE A 1068 56.70 -31.89 36.97
CA PHE A 1068 56.40 -32.56 35.68
C PHE A 1068 55.05 -33.27 35.47
N PHE A 1069 54.25 -32.68 34.56
CA PHE A 1069 53.76 -33.21 33.26
C PHE A 1069 53.62 -34.75 33.07
N PRO A 1070 52.79 -35.25 32.11
CA PRO A 1070 51.69 -34.60 31.37
C PRO A 1070 50.47 -35.53 31.04
N LEU A 1071 49.49 -34.90 30.38
CA LEU A 1071 48.66 -35.39 29.25
C LEU A 1071 47.52 -36.40 29.49
N GLY A 1072 46.39 -36.01 28.90
CA GLY A 1072 45.18 -36.77 28.64
C GLY A 1072 44.10 -35.81 28.21
#